data_AF-A0A368S902-F1
#
_entry.id   AF-A0A368S902-F1
#
_cell.length_a   1.000
_cell.length_b   1.000
_cell.length_c   1.000
_cell.angle_alpha   90.00
_cell.angle_beta   90.00
_cell.angle_gamma   90.00
#
_symmetry.space_group_name_H-M   'P 1'
#
loop_
_entity.id
_entity.type
_entity.pdbx_description
1 polymer ?
#
loop_
_entity_poly.entity_id
_entity_poly.type
_entity_poly.pdbx_seq_one_letter_code
_entity_poly.pdbx_strand_id
1 'polypeptide(L)'
;MKRLVAMPQVLWFLLASTLAISHLAVATPVPSPMLGSRCPNMCGDVEVPYPFGIGANCSRPGYDYFTVDCNHSFNPPRPYTGSLEIISISLDAGEVRVAAPVSYICYTSSNTFQSSQGFVWKVNAPYLISTARNFFTVIGCNTLAYLQGRDDWSYYTGCITSCENLEEAARNGEECTGLGCCQTLISRNLSTIGVNWNNGTRSINPAWSYSPCSYAILAEKGRYKFNPRDLVRDENDSFASWVAKEKIPMVLDWAIRGNGSCRPPAKDAGPLAKLTAPDCVSEHSFCVNATQGPGYLCNCSEGYRGNPYTIGGCTNINECQEYDNPCHSSSTCHDTLGDYKCKCKFGLKGDGKSDNGCQPIFPPWAIAIIATFAIVVVACFVIMDVKRRKQRRFFDKNGGEILKSMGINIFTEQQLKKITNSYKETIGEGAFGKVYIGTIDEGTQRVAVKRASVKGEALPQEEFVNEITFQFRISHANLVRLVGCCLETDVPMLVFEFISKGSLFNVLHGADDQEALRLLERVDIAIGSAEALAYMHSHGGHNHVHGDIKSGNILLSDDLTPKVSDFGSSKLVSVASMYSKWCVSGDMSYIDPVYIKSGRFTEKSDVYSFGVVLLELITRKKAKYGDNSLPLDFVKCCKEEGNGRKLYDRDILSDDDAQAHRHMECLDRIGALAVRCLKEDVDERPTMAEVLDELKQVKAIASGGSSGSVAS
;
A
#
# COMPACT_ATOMS: atom_id res chain seq x y z
N MET A 1 -22.20 0.24 -36.66
CA MET A 1 -23.08 0.95 -35.70
C MET A 1 -23.74 -0.06 -34.78
N LYS A 2 -23.91 0.22 -33.46
CA LYS A 2 -24.68 -0.58 -32.45
C LYS A 2 -24.15 -2.03 -32.26
N ARG A 3 -23.97 -2.66 -31.08
CA ARG A 3 -24.18 -2.51 -29.61
C ARG A 3 -23.21 -3.58 -28.96
N LEU A 4 -22.69 -3.59 -27.73
CA LEU A 4 -22.64 -2.75 -26.51
C LEU A 4 -21.14 -2.64 -26.08
N VAL A 5 -20.63 -1.92 -25.06
CA VAL A 5 -21.15 -1.20 -23.86
C VAL A 5 -21.45 -2.06 -22.62
N ALA A 6 -20.44 -2.66 -21.98
CA ALA A 6 -20.46 -3.07 -20.55
C ALA A 6 -19.06 -3.39 -19.93
N MET A 7 -18.41 -2.41 -19.30
CA MET A 7 -17.49 -2.62 -18.16
C MET A 7 -17.38 -1.32 -17.32
N PRO A 8 -17.17 -1.38 -15.99
CA PRO A 8 -17.78 -0.38 -15.10
C PRO A 8 -16.86 0.76 -14.62
N GLN A 9 -17.36 2.00 -14.77
CA GLN A 9 -17.50 3.11 -13.78
C GLN A 9 -16.41 3.48 -12.73
N VAL A 10 -15.37 2.69 -12.48
CA VAL A 10 -14.43 2.93 -11.37
C VAL A 10 -13.47 4.11 -11.63
N LEU A 11 -13.20 4.44 -12.90
CA LEU A 11 -12.16 5.41 -13.28
C LEU A 11 -12.60 6.89 -13.32
N TRP A 12 -13.86 7.22 -13.00
CA TRP A 12 -14.39 8.59 -13.07
C TRP A 12 -14.45 9.34 -11.73
N PHE A 13 -14.14 8.68 -10.60
CA PHE A 13 -14.29 9.25 -9.25
C PHE A 13 -13.04 10.00 -8.71
N LEU A 14 -12.01 10.24 -9.53
CA LEU A 14 -10.74 10.86 -9.10
C LEU A 14 -10.46 12.25 -9.71
N LEU A 15 -11.39 12.84 -10.46
CA LEU A 15 -11.19 14.10 -11.20
C LEU A 15 -12.39 15.07 -11.09
N ALA A 16 -12.93 15.27 -9.87
CA ALA A 16 -14.05 16.20 -9.64
C ALA A 16 -14.08 16.81 -8.22
N SER A 17 -13.10 17.65 -7.87
CA SER A 17 -13.18 18.50 -6.67
C SER A 17 -12.28 19.73 -6.75
N THR A 18 -12.78 20.81 -7.37
CA THR A 18 -12.17 22.15 -7.32
C THR A 18 -13.22 23.20 -6.92
N LEU A 19 -12.74 24.30 -6.33
CA LEU A 19 -13.44 25.58 -6.19
C LEU A 19 -14.79 25.58 -5.45
N ALA A 20 -14.72 25.81 -4.14
CA ALA A 20 -15.75 26.55 -3.42
C ALA A 20 -15.09 27.78 -2.77
N ILE A 21 -15.41 28.98 -3.26
CA ILE A 21 -14.97 30.25 -2.67
C ILE A 21 -16.05 30.69 -1.68
N SER A 22 -15.68 30.95 -0.43
CA SER A 22 -16.55 31.56 0.58
C SER A 22 -15.95 32.90 1.02
N HIS A 23 -16.79 33.93 1.06
CA HIS A 23 -16.37 35.32 1.26
C HIS A 23 -15.93 35.59 2.71
N LEU A 24 -14.98 36.52 2.88
CA LEU A 24 -14.72 37.13 4.19
C LEU A 24 -15.95 37.94 4.61
N ALA A 25 -16.51 37.60 5.77
CA ALA A 25 -17.32 38.52 6.55
C ALA A 25 -16.39 39.27 7.51
N VAL A 26 -16.07 40.53 7.22
CA VAL A 26 -15.35 41.39 8.17
C VAL A 26 -16.33 41.77 9.28
N ALA A 27 -16.20 41.12 10.43
CA ALA A 27 -16.91 41.54 11.63
C ALA A 27 -16.31 42.86 12.12
N THR A 28 -17.08 43.95 12.03
CA THR A 28 -16.73 45.20 12.68
C THR A 28 -16.82 45.05 14.20
N PRO A 29 -15.86 45.55 14.98
CA PRO A 29 -15.92 45.45 16.44
C PRO A 29 -17.10 46.28 16.96
N VAL A 30 -18.05 45.63 17.62
CA VAL A 30 -19.14 46.31 18.33
C VAL A 30 -18.56 46.96 19.58
N PRO A 31 -18.72 48.29 19.79
CA PRO A 31 -18.24 48.93 21.01
C PRO A 31 -19.07 48.49 22.21
N SER A 32 -18.49 47.67 23.09
CA SER A 32 -19.08 47.40 24.41
C SER A 32 -19.21 48.70 25.20
N PRO A 33 -20.36 48.98 25.85
CA PRO A 33 -20.60 50.25 26.51
C PRO A 33 -19.76 50.37 27.79
N MET A 34 -18.71 51.21 27.76
CA MET A 34 -17.93 51.54 28.95
C MET A 34 -18.77 52.35 29.94
N LEU A 35 -18.97 51.79 31.13
CA LEU A 35 -19.82 52.37 32.17
C LEU A 35 -19.04 53.37 33.04
N GLY A 36 -19.17 54.66 32.72
CA GLY A 36 -18.74 55.77 33.58
C GLY A 36 -17.34 56.31 33.29
N SER A 37 -17.26 57.63 33.08
CA SER A 37 -16.02 58.43 32.92
C SER A 37 -15.17 58.13 31.67
N ARG A 38 -14.79 59.18 30.93
CA ARG A 38 -13.70 59.09 29.93
C ARG A 38 -12.34 59.18 30.65
N CYS A 39 -11.93 58.10 31.30
CA CYS A 39 -10.63 58.02 31.95
C CYS A 39 -9.50 57.93 30.90
N PRO A 40 -8.50 58.83 30.91
CA PRO A 40 -7.32 58.70 30.06
C PRO A 40 -6.50 57.49 30.49
N ASN A 41 -6.09 56.67 29.52
CA ASN A 41 -5.19 55.52 29.71
C ASN A 41 -3.73 55.83 29.35
N MET A 42 -3.42 57.07 28.94
CA MET A 42 -2.08 57.53 28.57
C MET A 42 -1.77 58.87 29.24
N CYS A 43 -0.56 59.04 29.77
CA CYS A 43 0.01 60.33 30.13
C CYS A 43 1.33 60.53 29.38
N GLY A 44 1.30 61.37 28.35
CA GLY A 44 2.39 61.40 27.36
C GLY A 44 2.55 60.04 26.71
N ASP A 45 3.78 59.52 26.70
CA ASP A 45 4.13 58.23 26.11
C ASP A 45 3.92 57.02 27.06
N VAL A 46 3.44 57.26 28.29
CA VAL A 46 3.30 56.23 29.33
C VAL A 46 1.85 55.75 29.46
N GLU A 47 1.63 54.45 29.31
CA GLU A 47 0.34 53.82 29.58
C GLU A 47 0.07 53.76 31.10
N VAL A 48 -1.15 54.11 31.49
CA VAL A 48 -1.67 54.06 32.86
C VAL A 48 -2.89 53.13 32.89
N PRO A 49 -2.67 51.81 33.06
CA PRO A 49 -3.75 50.83 33.07
C PRO A 49 -4.37 50.64 34.46
N TYR A 50 -5.68 50.39 34.51
CA TYR A 50 -6.40 50.03 35.74
C TYR A 50 -5.72 48.82 36.43
N PRO A 51 -5.46 48.81 37.76
CA PRO A 51 -6.06 49.63 38.81
C PRO A 51 -5.54 51.07 38.94
N PHE A 52 -4.50 51.46 38.21
CA PHE A 52 -4.05 52.85 38.16
C PHE A 52 -4.98 53.70 37.28
N GLY A 53 -5.01 55.02 37.49
CA GLY A 53 -5.84 55.89 36.66
C GLY A 53 -5.52 57.37 36.79
N ILE A 54 -5.81 58.11 35.72
CA ILE A 54 -5.59 59.56 35.61
C ILE A 54 -6.91 60.28 35.89
N GLY A 55 -6.92 61.14 36.91
CA GLY A 55 -8.10 61.94 37.28
C GLY A 55 -9.09 61.23 38.23
N ALA A 56 -10.12 61.98 38.64
CA ALA A 56 -11.05 61.56 39.68
C ALA A 56 -11.89 60.33 39.28
N ASN A 57 -11.99 59.35 40.18
CA ASN A 57 -12.71 58.08 40.00
C ASN A 57 -12.21 57.18 38.86
N CYS A 58 -11.00 57.43 38.33
CA CYS A 58 -10.39 56.61 37.28
C CYS A 58 -9.42 55.55 37.81
N SER A 59 -8.91 55.74 39.02
CA SER A 59 -8.12 54.75 39.78
C SER A 59 -9.04 53.85 40.63
N ARG A 60 -8.48 52.74 41.14
CA ARG A 60 -9.18 51.79 42.02
C ARG A 60 -9.79 52.49 43.26
N PRO A 61 -11.13 52.43 43.47
CA PRO A 61 -11.80 53.15 44.56
C PRO A 61 -11.29 52.81 45.97
N GLY A 62 -11.38 53.79 46.87
CA GLY A 62 -11.06 53.65 48.30
C GLY A 62 -9.58 53.75 48.67
N TYR A 63 -8.68 53.93 47.69
CA TYR A 63 -7.24 54.05 47.91
C TYR A 63 -6.62 55.08 46.93
N ASP A 64 -6.52 56.34 47.37
CA ASP A 64 -6.08 57.47 46.53
C ASP A 64 -4.71 57.25 45.83
N TYR A 65 -3.86 56.40 46.40
CA TYR A 65 -2.49 56.12 45.96
C TYR A 65 -2.35 55.32 44.65
N PHE A 66 -3.44 54.81 44.08
CA PHE A 66 -3.47 54.30 42.69
C PHE A 66 -3.69 55.41 41.65
N THR A 67 -3.97 56.65 42.09
CA THR A 67 -4.13 57.80 41.19
C THR A 67 -2.77 58.25 40.68
N VAL A 68 -2.69 58.47 39.37
CA VAL A 68 -1.51 59.05 38.71
C VAL A 68 -1.81 60.52 38.38
N ASP A 69 -0.96 61.42 38.86
CA ASP A 69 -1.03 62.83 38.47
C ASP A 69 -0.36 63.01 37.10
N CYS A 70 -1.07 63.58 36.13
CA CYS A 70 -0.54 63.80 34.79
C CYS A 70 -0.19 65.28 34.62
N ASN A 71 1.10 65.60 34.77
CA ASN A 71 1.56 66.98 34.73
C ASN A 71 1.66 67.50 33.29
N HIS A 72 0.62 68.22 32.87
CA HIS A 72 0.49 68.86 31.57
C HIS A 72 1.36 70.13 31.40
N SER A 73 2.19 70.50 32.39
CA SER A 73 3.18 71.59 32.24
C SER A 73 4.38 71.18 31.37
N PHE A 74 4.52 69.88 31.10
CA PHE A 74 5.53 69.31 30.20
C PHE A 74 4.90 68.94 28.86
N ASN A 75 5.72 68.93 27.80
CA ASN A 75 5.35 68.42 26.48
C ASN A 75 6.39 67.36 26.03
N PRO A 76 6.00 66.07 25.87
CA PRO A 76 4.70 65.51 26.25
C PRO A 76 4.44 65.58 27.77
N PRO A 77 3.17 65.48 28.23
CA PRO A 77 2.82 65.42 29.64
C PRO A 77 3.53 64.29 30.37
N ARG A 78 3.81 64.47 31.67
CA ARG A 78 4.58 63.50 32.47
C ARG A 78 3.75 62.96 33.65
N PRO A 79 3.66 61.63 33.83
CA PRO A 79 2.96 61.03 34.97
C PRO A 79 3.81 61.05 36.25
N TYR A 80 3.17 61.24 37.40
CA TYR A 80 3.80 61.24 38.72
C TYR A 80 3.03 60.38 39.73
N THR A 81 3.77 59.74 40.63
CA THR A 81 3.26 59.16 41.89
C THR A 81 3.93 59.90 43.05
N GLY A 82 3.17 60.78 43.72
CA GLY A 82 3.74 61.77 44.63
C GLY A 82 4.73 62.68 43.92
N SER A 83 6.00 62.65 44.33
CA SER A 83 7.10 63.43 43.72
C SER A 83 7.93 62.66 42.69
N LEU A 84 7.58 61.40 42.36
CA LEU A 84 8.38 60.52 41.51
C LEU A 84 7.76 60.41 40.10
N GLU A 85 8.51 60.79 39.06
CA GLU A 85 8.09 60.66 37.66
C GLU A 85 7.98 59.16 37.30
N ILE A 86 6.83 58.72 36.77
CA ILE A 86 6.64 57.34 36.32
C ILE A 86 7.22 57.19 34.91
N ILE A 87 8.00 56.12 34.70
CA ILE A 87 8.58 55.72 33.42
C ILE A 87 7.71 54.66 32.76
N SER A 88 7.27 53.65 33.52
CA SER A 88 6.34 52.62 33.04
C SER A 88 5.66 51.86 34.17
N ILE A 89 4.50 51.27 33.88
CA ILE A 89 3.72 50.43 34.78
C ILE A 89 3.60 49.04 34.14
N SER A 90 3.92 47.98 34.87
CA SER A 90 3.69 46.59 34.50
C SER A 90 2.67 45.97 35.45
N LEU A 91 1.60 45.40 34.89
CA LEU A 91 0.58 44.68 35.65
C LEU A 91 1.02 43.24 35.98
N ASP A 92 1.71 42.61 35.03
CA ASP A 92 2.12 41.22 35.00
C ASP A 92 3.28 40.89 35.94
N ALA A 93 4.25 41.80 36.07
CA ALA A 93 5.37 41.68 37.00
C ALA A 93 5.08 42.31 38.38
N GLY A 94 4.03 43.12 38.51
CA GLY A 94 3.78 43.92 39.72
C GLY A 94 4.78 45.05 39.93
N GLU A 95 5.40 45.57 38.86
CA GLU A 95 6.46 46.56 38.90
C GLU A 95 6.00 47.93 38.37
N VAL A 96 6.33 49.02 39.07
CA VAL A 96 6.32 50.38 38.52
C VAL A 96 7.74 50.91 38.47
N ARG A 97 8.16 51.40 37.31
CA ARG A 97 9.45 52.10 37.15
C ARG A 97 9.23 53.59 37.31
N VAL A 98 10.03 54.22 38.15
CA VAL A 98 10.05 55.68 38.35
C VAL A 98 11.45 56.22 38.12
N ALA A 99 11.60 57.50 37.78
CA ALA A 99 12.91 58.12 37.64
C ALA A 99 13.69 58.06 38.97
N ALA A 100 14.91 57.53 38.93
CA ALA A 100 15.77 57.37 40.11
C ALA A 100 16.26 58.74 40.61
N PRO A 101 15.87 59.15 41.84
CA PRO A 101 16.34 60.41 42.41
C PRO A 101 17.81 60.32 42.87
N VAL A 102 18.54 61.43 42.74
CA VAL A 102 19.99 61.50 42.97
C VAL A 102 20.33 62.27 44.24
N SER A 103 20.85 61.57 45.24
CA SER A 103 21.50 62.22 46.40
C SER A 103 22.93 62.61 46.03
N TYR A 104 23.45 63.73 46.53
CA TYR A 104 24.83 64.15 46.26
C TYR A 104 25.47 64.98 47.37
N ILE A 105 26.80 65.06 47.34
CA ILE A 105 27.62 66.00 48.09
C ILE A 105 28.80 66.48 47.23
N CYS A 106 29.01 67.80 47.17
CA CYS A 106 30.04 68.44 46.35
C CYS A 106 30.97 69.31 47.19
N TYR A 107 32.23 69.42 46.79
CA TYR A 107 33.32 70.04 47.55
C TYR A 107 33.99 71.20 46.79
N THR A 108 34.38 72.24 47.52
CA THR A 108 35.23 73.36 47.03
C THR A 108 36.65 73.30 47.57
N SER A 109 36.89 72.52 48.63
CA SER A 109 38.23 72.19 49.12
C SER A 109 38.19 70.83 49.83
N SER A 110 39.36 70.28 50.15
CA SER A 110 39.46 69.00 50.86
C SER A 110 38.77 68.94 52.22
N ASN A 111 38.45 70.09 52.83
CA ASN A 111 37.75 70.20 54.12
C ASN A 111 36.46 71.04 54.05
N THR A 112 35.98 71.39 52.84
CA THR A 112 34.83 72.29 52.66
C THR A 112 33.89 71.75 51.60
N PHE A 113 32.69 71.34 52.00
CA PHE A 113 31.61 71.04 51.07
C PHE A 113 30.93 72.35 50.60
N GLN A 114 30.58 72.43 49.31
CA GLN A 114 29.88 73.55 48.69
C GLN A 114 28.36 73.41 48.85
N SER A 115 27.87 72.19 48.61
CA SER A 115 26.46 71.86 48.59
C SER A 115 26.29 70.36 48.81
N SER A 116 25.15 69.99 49.40
CA SER A 116 24.72 68.60 49.49
C SER A 116 23.21 68.55 49.35
N GLN A 117 22.72 67.46 48.76
CA GLN A 117 21.31 67.17 48.65
C GLN A 117 21.08 65.74 49.13
N GLY A 118 20.90 65.61 50.45
CA GLY A 118 20.31 64.40 51.03
C GLY A 118 18.80 64.40 50.85
N PHE A 119 18.20 63.22 50.88
CA PHE A 119 16.76 63.04 50.69
C PHE A 119 16.21 61.97 51.62
N VAL A 120 14.93 62.13 51.96
CA VAL A 120 14.07 61.08 52.52
C VAL A 120 12.91 60.87 51.55
N TRP A 121 12.67 59.63 51.15
CA TRP A 121 11.51 59.24 50.35
C TRP A 121 10.68 58.21 51.12
N LYS A 122 9.38 58.47 51.19
CA LYS A 122 8.39 57.51 51.67
C LYS A 122 7.46 57.16 50.51
N VAL A 123 7.56 55.93 50.01
CA VAL A 123 6.56 55.39 49.10
C VAL A 123 5.40 54.86 49.94
N ASN A 124 4.21 55.41 49.74
CA ASN A 124 3.00 54.94 50.41
C ASN A 124 2.49 53.66 49.72
N ALA A 125 1.68 52.86 50.43
CA ALA A 125 0.99 51.72 49.80
C ALA A 125 0.15 52.24 48.61
N PRO A 126 0.11 51.58 47.43
CA PRO A 126 0.45 50.17 47.20
C PRO A 126 1.94 49.83 47.06
N TYR A 127 2.81 50.82 46.97
CA TYR A 127 4.22 50.62 46.60
C TYR A 127 5.10 50.14 47.77
N LEU A 128 6.11 49.34 47.45
CA LEU A 128 7.31 49.09 48.25
C LEU A 128 8.53 49.17 47.33
N ILE A 129 9.71 49.43 47.89
CA ILE A 129 10.94 49.54 47.10
C ILE A 129 11.44 48.12 46.72
N SER A 130 11.74 47.91 45.43
CA SER A 130 12.10 46.58 44.93
C SER A 130 13.51 46.15 45.33
N THR A 131 13.65 45.16 46.23
CA THR A 131 14.97 44.61 46.58
C THR A 131 15.48 43.62 45.53
N ALA A 132 14.56 42.99 44.81
CA ALA A 132 14.88 42.10 43.71
C ALA A 132 15.53 42.88 42.56
N ARG A 133 15.00 44.06 42.24
CA ARG A 133 15.41 44.84 41.05
C ARG A 133 16.45 45.93 41.30
N ASN A 134 16.51 46.58 42.47
CA ASN A 134 17.41 47.72 42.69
C ASN A 134 18.76 47.38 43.35
N PHE A 135 19.79 48.21 43.09
CA PHE A 135 21.00 48.37 43.91
C PHE A 135 21.11 49.80 44.42
N PHE A 136 21.56 49.96 45.67
CA PHE A 136 22.07 51.25 46.15
C PHE A 136 23.50 51.40 45.63
N THR A 137 23.72 52.42 44.79
CA THR A 137 25.00 52.70 44.13
C THR A 137 25.58 53.99 44.69
N VAL A 138 26.88 53.99 45.02
CA VAL A 138 27.61 55.19 45.43
C VAL A 138 28.79 55.41 44.48
N ILE A 139 28.99 56.66 44.08
CA ILE A 139 29.92 57.11 43.04
C ILE A 139 30.75 58.25 43.63
N GLY A 140 32.07 58.25 43.40
CA GLY A 140 33.02 59.19 43.98
C GLY A 140 34.24 58.46 44.57
N CYS A 141 35.36 59.16 44.71
CA CYS A 141 36.54 58.66 45.43
C CYS A 141 36.58 59.20 46.88
N ASN A 142 37.27 58.48 47.77
CA ASN A 142 37.28 58.69 49.23
C ASN A 142 35.88 59.01 49.80
N THR A 143 34.89 58.18 49.44
CA THR A 143 33.48 58.48 49.63
C THR A 143 32.78 57.34 50.37
N LEU A 144 31.95 57.69 51.36
CA LEU A 144 31.07 56.79 52.11
C LEU A 144 29.66 57.39 52.18
N ALA A 145 28.68 56.67 51.66
CA ALA A 145 27.26 56.97 51.84
C ALA A 145 26.55 55.76 52.47
N TYR A 146 25.49 56.04 53.23
CA TYR A 146 24.63 55.00 53.78
C TYR A 146 23.16 55.31 53.55
N LEU A 147 22.43 54.28 53.14
CA LEU A 147 20.98 54.27 53.05
C LEU A 147 20.44 53.78 54.39
N GLN A 148 19.70 54.65 55.06
CA GLN A 148 18.88 54.34 56.22
C GLN A 148 17.45 54.04 55.75
N GLY A 149 16.68 53.23 56.47
CA GLY A 149 15.30 52.97 56.07
C GLY A 149 14.47 52.14 57.05
N ARG A 150 13.26 51.79 56.59
CA ARG A 150 12.06 51.43 57.37
C ARG A 150 11.47 52.65 58.08
N ASP A 151 10.17 52.54 58.43
CA ASP A 151 9.45 53.60 59.15
C ASP A 151 9.93 53.81 60.61
N ASP A 152 10.64 52.83 61.18
CA ASP A 152 11.31 52.91 62.48
C ASP A 152 12.81 53.29 62.37
N TRP A 153 13.30 53.52 61.15
CA TRP A 153 14.70 53.81 60.83
C TRP A 153 15.73 52.75 61.29
N SER A 154 15.29 51.53 61.61
CA SER A 154 16.16 50.47 62.16
C SER A 154 17.06 49.77 61.13
N TYR A 155 16.87 50.02 59.83
CA TYR A 155 17.71 49.46 58.78
C TYR A 155 18.77 50.43 58.29
N TYR A 156 20.01 49.94 58.17
CA TYR A 156 21.12 50.62 57.55
C TYR A 156 21.79 49.67 56.55
N THR A 157 22.15 50.20 55.38
CA THR A 157 23.15 49.61 54.47
C THR A 157 24.04 50.73 53.95
N GLY A 158 25.27 50.40 53.56
CA GLY A 158 26.26 51.39 53.18
C GLY A 158 27.23 50.88 52.15
N CYS A 159 27.92 51.81 51.52
CA CYS A 159 28.83 51.56 50.42
C CYS A 159 29.97 52.58 50.46
N ILE A 160 31.20 52.08 50.34
CA ILE A 160 32.44 52.85 50.40
C ILE A 160 33.19 52.70 49.08
N THR A 161 33.81 53.78 48.62
CA THR A 161 34.56 53.81 47.36
C THR A 161 35.79 54.73 47.45
N SER A 162 36.87 54.30 46.80
CA SER A 162 38.20 54.89 46.85
C SER A 162 38.89 54.84 45.48
N CYS A 163 39.72 55.83 45.18
CA CYS A 163 40.75 55.77 44.15
C CYS A 163 41.89 56.71 44.57
N GLU A 164 43.13 56.46 44.16
CA GLU A 164 44.24 57.42 44.39
C GLU A 164 44.21 58.56 43.36
N ASN A 165 43.76 58.27 42.15
CA ASN A 165 43.63 59.17 41.00
C ASN A 165 42.60 58.60 39.99
N LEU A 166 42.34 59.33 38.90
CA LEU A 166 41.34 58.93 37.88
C LEU A 166 41.74 57.74 37.00
N GLU A 167 43.03 57.37 36.92
CA GLU A 167 43.51 56.22 36.14
C GLU A 167 43.35 54.89 36.90
N GLU A 168 43.27 54.96 38.23
CA GLU A 168 43.05 53.84 39.15
C GLU A 168 41.57 53.63 39.55
N ALA A 169 40.67 54.50 39.10
CA ALA A 169 39.24 54.22 39.16
C ALA A 169 38.87 53.05 38.21
N ALA A 170 37.76 52.35 38.48
CA ALA A 170 37.28 51.29 37.60
C ALA A 170 37.08 51.82 36.16
N ARG A 171 37.35 50.99 35.15
CA ARG A 171 37.26 51.42 33.75
C ARG A 171 35.81 51.59 33.31
N ASN A 172 35.59 52.30 32.22
CA ASN A 172 34.25 52.53 31.66
C ASN A 172 33.51 51.21 31.41
N GLY A 173 32.43 50.97 32.14
CA GLY A 173 31.61 49.76 32.08
C GLY A 173 32.04 48.59 32.98
N GLU A 174 33.08 48.75 33.82
CA GLU A 174 33.45 47.74 34.83
C GLU A 174 32.46 47.73 36.03
N GLU A 175 32.51 46.66 36.82
CA GLU A 175 31.60 46.46 37.96
C GLU A 175 31.99 47.32 39.17
N CYS A 176 30.99 47.94 39.81
CA CYS A 176 31.16 48.80 40.97
C CYS A 176 31.54 48.01 42.24
N THR A 177 32.84 47.72 42.36
CA THR A 177 33.46 46.89 43.40
C THR A 177 34.09 47.69 44.54
N GLY A 178 34.17 49.03 44.44
CA GLY A 178 34.82 49.92 45.42
C GLY A 178 35.83 50.89 44.81
N LEU A 179 36.13 50.81 43.50
CA LEU A 179 37.07 51.68 42.80
C LEU A 179 36.35 52.75 41.97
N GLY A 180 36.19 53.95 42.54
CA GLY A 180 35.40 55.05 41.93
C GLY A 180 33.88 54.88 42.05
N CYS A 181 33.37 53.65 42.11
CA CYS A 181 32.02 53.35 42.57
C CYS A 181 31.93 52.01 43.32
N CYS A 182 30.88 51.86 44.15
CA CYS A 182 30.48 50.58 44.74
C CYS A 182 28.96 50.40 44.67
N GLN A 183 28.50 49.14 44.72
CA GLN A 183 27.07 48.77 44.75
C GLN A 183 26.76 47.84 45.92
N THR A 184 25.59 48.01 46.53
CA THR A 184 25.11 47.17 47.64
C THR A 184 23.62 46.83 47.55
N LEU A 185 23.24 45.74 48.20
CA LEU A 185 21.86 45.26 48.31
C LEU A 185 21.09 46.01 49.40
N ILE A 186 19.78 46.11 49.18
CA ILE A 186 18.79 46.63 50.14
C ILE A 186 17.91 45.52 50.71
N SER A 187 17.47 45.67 51.96
CA SER A 187 16.64 44.67 52.68
C SER A 187 15.14 44.83 52.39
N ARG A 188 14.37 43.76 52.63
CA ARG A 188 12.94 43.67 52.26
C ARG A 188 12.04 44.61 53.07
N ASN A 189 10.87 44.89 52.50
CA ASN A 189 9.79 45.68 53.12
C ASN A 189 10.18 47.14 53.40
N LEU A 190 10.88 47.80 52.48
CA LEU A 190 11.20 49.23 52.57
C LEU A 190 10.09 50.08 51.94
N SER A 191 9.31 50.74 52.81
CA SER A 191 8.38 51.85 52.52
C SER A 191 9.09 53.20 52.54
N THR A 192 9.94 53.41 53.55
CA THR A 192 10.69 54.66 53.79
C THR A 192 12.19 54.39 53.71
N ILE A 193 12.90 55.27 53.00
CA ILE A 193 14.38 55.31 52.95
C ILE A 193 14.88 56.75 53.00
N GLY A 194 16.12 56.92 53.47
CA GLY A 194 16.85 58.17 53.42
C GLY A 194 18.33 57.94 53.11
N VAL A 195 18.90 58.77 52.24
CA VAL A 195 20.32 58.66 51.86
C VAL A 195 21.12 59.71 52.62
N ASN A 196 22.01 59.23 53.48
CA ASN A 196 22.86 60.04 54.34
C ASN A 196 24.34 59.94 53.94
N TRP A 197 25.05 61.04 54.10
CA TRP A 197 26.50 61.13 53.92
C TRP A 197 27.19 61.11 55.29
N ASN A 198 28.46 60.71 55.36
CA ASN A 198 29.17 60.60 56.63
C ASN A 198 29.53 61.98 57.24
N ASN A 199 28.62 62.51 58.07
CA ASN A 199 28.82 63.74 58.83
C ASN A 199 29.59 63.48 60.15
N GLY A 200 30.86 63.08 60.02
CA GLY A 200 31.84 63.31 61.06
C GLY A 200 32.10 64.82 61.27
N THR A 201 32.82 65.20 62.33
CA THR A 201 33.05 66.62 62.69
C THR A 201 33.87 67.43 61.67
N ARG A 202 34.38 66.78 60.61
CA ARG A 202 34.79 67.39 59.34
C ARG A 202 34.38 66.46 58.19
N SER A 203 33.67 66.98 57.20
CA SER A 203 33.41 66.29 55.92
C SER A 203 34.65 66.44 55.02
N ILE A 204 35.58 65.48 55.08
CA ILE A 204 36.86 65.55 54.36
C ILE A 204 36.80 64.73 53.06
N ASN A 205 37.17 65.35 51.95
CA ASN A 205 37.37 64.68 50.65
C ASN A 205 38.78 65.03 50.11
N PRO A 206 39.81 64.20 50.35
CA PRO A 206 41.15 64.43 49.80
C PRO A 206 41.16 64.42 48.26
N ALA A 207 40.25 63.66 47.64
CA ALA A 207 40.11 63.51 46.19
C ALA A 207 39.39 64.67 45.49
N TRP A 208 39.00 65.74 46.21
CA TRP A 208 38.17 66.83 45.67
C TRP A 208 38.68 67.48 44.38
N SER A 209 40.00 67.45 44.12
CA SER A 209 40.62 68.07 42.93
C SER A 209 40.36 67.30 41.62
N TYR A 210 39.95 66.03 41.70
CA TYR A 210 39.62 65.19 40.55
C TYR A 210 38.29 64.42 40.70
N SER A 211 37.78 64.27 41.93
CA SER A 211 36.45 63.80 42.30
C SER A 211 35.73 64.85 43.17
N PRO A 212 35.43 66.07 42.64
CA PRO A 212 34.84 67.18 43.38
C PRO A 212 33.42 66.93 43.88
N CYS A 213 32.68 66.00 43.28
CA CYS A 213 31.35 65.61 43.71
C CYS A 213 31.26 64.09 43.90
N SER A 214 30.37 63.69 44.80
CA SER A 214 30.03 62.29 45.08
C SER A 214 28.52 62.14 44.98
N TYR A 215 28.06 61.05 44.38
CA TYR A 215 26.65 60.80 44.06
C TYR A 215 26.18 59.46 44.62
N ALA A 216 24.91 59.38 45.02
CA ALA A 216 24.30 58.17 45.51
C ALA A 216 22.88 58.01 44.94
N ILE A 217 22.63 56.88 44.29
CA ILE A 217 21.38 56.57 43.59
C ILE A 217 20.84 55.21 44.03
N LEU A 218 19.52 55.06 44.04
CA LEU A 218 18.86 53.76 44.12
C LEU A 218 18.23 53.48 42.76
N ALA A 219 18.78 52.51 42.03
CA ALA A 219 18.45 52.28 40.63
C ALA A 219 18.40 50.80 40.29
N GLU A 220 17.70 50.46 39.21
CA GLU A 220 17.58 49.10 38.70
C GLU A 220 18.94 48.51 38.27
N LYS A 221 19.15 47.24 38.63
CA LYS A 221 20.39 46.49 38.39
C LYS A 221 20.80 46.55 36.91
N GLY A 222 22.05 46.93 36.66
CA GLY A 222 22.62 47.05 35.32
C GLY A 222 22.15 48.25 34.48
N ARG A 223 21.26 49.12 34.99
CA ARG A 223 20.84 50.34 34.28
C ARG A 223 21.85 51.48 34.41
N TYR A 224 22.59 51.55 35.51
CA TYR A 224 23.80 52.36 35.61
C TYR A 224 25.03 51.50 35.31
N LYS A 225 26.00 52.10 34.60
CA LYS A 225 27.34 51.56 34.34
C LYS A 225 28.34 52.66 34.64
N PHE A 226 29.42 52.33 35.33
CA PHE A 226 30.40 53.32 35.75
C PHE A 226 31.16 53.92 34.58
N ASN A 227 31.35 55.23 34.60
CA ASN A 227 32.25 55.95 33.71
C ASN A 227 33.16 56.85 34.56
N PRO A 228 34.50 56.81 34.43
CA PRO A 228 35.39 57.72 35.15
C PRO A 228 35.07 59.21 35.00
N ARG A 229 34.37 59.61 33.94
CA ARG A 229 33.87 60.98 33.78
C ARG A 229 32.82 61.38 34.82
N ASP A 230 32.07 60.43 35.40
CA ASP A 230 31.03 60.70 36.41
C ASP A 230 31.61 61.20 37.74
N LEU A 231 32.92 60.99 37.97
CA LEU A 231 33.67 61.57 39.09
C LEU A 231 33.95 63.06 38.89
N VAL A 232 34.11 63.48 37.64
CA VAL A 232 34.52 64.83 37.25
C VAL A 232 33.29 65.74 37.14
N ARG A 233 33.41 66.96 37.63
CA ARG A 233 32.35 67.97 37.48
C ARG A 233 32.45 68.64 36.10
N ASP A 234 31.56 68.27 35.20
CA ASP A 234 31.20 69.10 34.04
C ASP A 234 30.38 70.31 34.53
N GLU A 235 30.58 71.48 33.91
CA GLU A 235 29.84 72.71 34.24
C GLU A 235 28.52 72.84 33.44
N ASN A 236 28.36 72.08 32.35
CA ASN A 236 27.20 72.12 31.46
C ASN A 236 26.21 70.94 31.64
N ASP A 237 26.68 69.72 31.94
CA ASP A 237 25.80 68.54 32.12
C ASP A 237 26.19 67.73 33.38
N SER A 238 25.52 67.99 34.51
CA SER A 238 25.83 67.32 35.78
C SER A 238 25.38 65.86 35.79
N PHE A 239 25.99 65.00 36.63
CA PHE A 239 25.52 63.61 36.79
C PHE A 239 24.03 63.50 37.16
N ALA A 240 23.52 64.42 37.98
CA ALA A 240 22.09 64.47 38.31
C ALA A 240 21.22 64.86 37.10
N SER A 241 21.70 65.76 36.25
CA SER A 241 21.07 66.12 34.97
C SER A 241 21.03 64.91 34.03
N TRP A 242 22.15 64.18 33.91
CA TRP A 242 22.28 62.97 33.11
C TRP A 242 21.33 61.85 33.58
N VAL A 243 21.26 61.55 34.89
CA VAL A 243 20.34 60.54 35.44
C VAL A 243 18.87 60.85 35.10
N ALA A 244 18.46 62.12 35.20
CA ALA A 244 17.11 62.57 34.87
C ALA A 244 16.81 62.53 33.36
N LYS A 245 17.82 62.81 32.53
CA LYS A 245 17.77 62.83 31.06
C LYS A 245 17.69 61.43 30.46
N GLU A 246 18.53 60.50 30.92
CA GLU A 246 18.50 59.08 30.51
C GLU A 246 17.37 58.28 31.18
N LYS A 247 16.60 58.91 32.07
CA LYS A 247 15.53 58.30 32.88
C LYS A 247 15.98 56.97 33.49
N ILE A 248 17.10 56.97 34.23
CA ILE A 248 17.55 55.77 34.95
C ILE A 248 16.44 55.33 35.91
N PRO A 249 15.89 54.10 35.81
CA PRO A 249 14.73 53.72 36.59
C PRO A 249 15.12 53.22 37.98
N MET A 250 14.32 53.57 38.98
CA MET A 250 14.16 52.85 40.24
C MET A 250 12.86 52.02 40.13
N VAL A 251 12.89 50.76 40.57
CA VAL A 251 11.70 49.89 40.53
C VAL A 251 10.99 49.85 41.88
N LEU A 252 9.67 50.02 41.85
CA LEU A 252 8.78 49.83 42.99
C LEU A 252 7.91 48.59 42.75
N ASP A 253 7.86 47.69 43.73
CA ASP A 253 6.94 46.55 43.76
C ASP A 253 5.57 47.06 44.26
N TRP A 254 4.54 47.01 43.41
CA TRP A 254 3.17 47.35 43.77
C TRP A 254 2.34 46.08 44.03
N ALA A 255 1.25 46.22 44.80
CA ALA A 255 0.27 45.15 44.98
C ALA A 255 -1.08 45.73 45.40
N ILE A 256 -2.15 44.96 45.26
CA ILE A 256 -3.40 45.18 45.99
C ILE A 256 -3.14 44.90 47.47
N ARG A 257 -3.12 45.96 48.30
CA ARG A 257 -2.90 45.86 49.75
C ARG A 257 -4.17 46.30 50.51
N GLY A 258 -4.42 45.68 51.66
CA GLY A 258 -5.56 46.00 52.54
C GLY A 258 -6.86 45.24 52.27
N ASN A 259 -7.18 44.86 51.03
CA ASN A 259 -8.44 44.18 50.68
C ASN A 259 -8.34 42.63 50.66
N GLY A 260 -7.79 42.04 51.74
CA GLY A 260 -7.62 40.59 51.87
C GLY A 260 -6.40 40.01 51.15
N SER A 261 -6.46 38.71 50.87
CA SER A 261 -5.41 37.90 50.24
C SER A 261 -6.01 36.98 49.17
N CYS A 262 -5.16 36.34 48.37
CA CYS A 262 -5.58 35.20 47.55
C CYS A 262 -6.30 34.14 48.40
N ARG A 263 -7.41 33.61 47.86
CA ARG A 263 -8.24 32.56 48.46
C ARG A 263 -8.21 31.31 47.59
N PRO A 264 -8.30 30.10 48.16
CA PRO A 264 -8.58 28.91 47.37
C PRO A 264 -9.94 29.05 46.67
N PRO A 265 -10.12 28.42 45.49
CA PRO A 265 -11.40 28.40 44.79
C PRO A 265 -12.47 27.64 45.59
N ALA A 266 -13.73 27.75 45.16
CA ALA A 266 -14.84 27.01 45.75
C ALA A 266 -14.61 25.49 45.69
N LYS A 267 -15.17 24.75 46.65
CA LYS A 267 -14.93 23.28 46.79
C LYS A 267 -15.36 22.46 45.58
N ASP A 268 -16.29 22.98 44.79
CA ASP A 268 -16.86 22.33 43.61
C ASP A 268 -16.11 22.70 42.31
N ALA A 269 -15.06 23.52 42.40
CA ALA A 269 -14.23 23.89 41.26
C ALA A 269 -13.26 22.76 40.88
N GLY A 270 -13.05 22.54 39.58
CA GLY A 270 -12.23 21.45 39.06
C GLY A 270 -10.73 21.55 39.41
N PRO A 271 -9.95 20.48 39.19
CA PRO A 271 -8.56 20.37 39.68
C PRO A 271 -7.54 21.36 39.09
N LEU A 272 -7.90 22.16 38.08
CA LEU A 272 -7.08 23.28 37.56
C LEU A 272 -7.52 24.66 38.10
N ALA A 273 -8.50 24.72 39.01
CA ALA A 273 -8.99 25.99 39.54
C ALA A 273 -7.90 26.71 40.36
N LYS A 274 -7.55 27.92 39.92
CA LYS A 274 -6.50 28.74 40.52
C LYS A 274 -7.05 29.55 41.70
N LEU A 275 -6.15 30.19 42.45
CA LEU A 275 -6.49 31.13 43.52
C LEU A 275 -7.31 32.32 42.97
N THR A 276 -8.24 32.83 43.75
CA THR A 276 -9.08 33.99 43.40
C THR A 276 -9.02 35.07 44.49
N ALA A 277 -9.34 36.33 44.12
CA ALA A 277 -9.46 37.44 45.05
C ALA A 277 -10.38 38.54 44.47
N PRO A 278 -10.96 39.43 45.30
CA PRO A 278 -12.04 40.34 44.88
C PRO A 278 -11.72 41.27 43.71
N ASP A 279 -10.46 41.66 43.54
CA ASP A 279 -10.02 42.59 42.49
C ASP A 279 -9.60 41.86 41.19
N CYS A 280 -9.57 40.52 41.17
CA CYS A 280 -9.31 39.70 39.98
C CYS A 280 -10.62 39.40 39.25
N VAL A 281 -11.18 40.41 38.58
CA VAL A 281 -12.56 40.39 38.05
C VAL A 281 -12.69 39.90 36.61
N SER A 282 -11.58 39.67 35.89
CA SER A 282 -11.64 39.13 34.54
C SER A 282 -11.86 37.62 34.53
N GLU A 283 -12.67 37.11 33.60
CA GLU A 283 -12.63 35.69 33.23
C GLU A 283 -11.21 35.30 32.79
N HIS A 284 -10.84 34.05 33.02
CA HIS A 284 -9.48 33.51 32.84
C HIS A 284 -8.36 34.18 33.68
N SER A 285 -8.65 35.16 34.54
CA SER A 285 -7.68 35.69 35.50
C SER A 285 -7.50 34.80 36.75
N PHE A 286 -6.39 35.00 37.47
CA PHE A 286 -6.13 34.36 38.75
C PHE A 286 -5.28 35.22 39.68
N CYS A 287 -5.35 34.95 40.98
CA CYS A 287 -4.62 35.65 42.03
C CYS A 287 -3.24 35.05 42.29
N VAL A 288 -2.24 35.90 42.49
CA VAL A 288 -0.91 35.54 43.02
C VAL A 288 -0.57 36.42 44.23
N ASN A 289 0.03 35.83 45.28
CA ASN A 289 0.44 36.62 46.44
C ASN A 289 1.64 37.52 46.07
N ALA A 290 1.69 38.73 46.65
CA ALA A 290 2.79 39.66 46.39
C ALA A 290 4.15 39.11 46.86
N THR A 291 5.20 39.36 46.08
CA THR A 291 6.58 38.93 46.38
C THR A 291 7.20 39.69 47.56
N GLN A 292 6.76 40.92 47.81
CA GLN A 292 7.17 41.77 48.92
C GLN A 292 5.99 42.39 49.65
N GLY A 293 6.04 42.32 51.00
CA GLY A 293 4.99 42.79 51.90
C GLY A 293 3.64 42.04 51.78
N PRO A 294 2.65 42.37 52.62
CA PRO A 294 1.31 41.82 52.49
C PRO A 294 0.59 42.41 51.28
N GLY A 295 -0.09 41.57 50.51
CA GLY A 295 -0.89 41.97 49.34
C GLY A 295 -0.97 40.87 48.29
N TYR A 296 -1.63 41.16 47.18
CA TYR A 296 -1.76 40.27 46.03
C TYR A 296 -1.75 41.01 44.69
N LEU A 297 -1.55 40.27 43.61
CA LEU A 297 -1.69 40.70 42.23
C LEU A 297 -2.66 39.74 41.52
N CYS A 298 -3.18 40.17 40.38
CA CYS A 298 -3.96 39.35 39.46
C CYS A 298 -3.21 39.23 38.14
N ASN A 299 -3.16 38.02 37.56
CA ASN A 299 -2.55 37.74 36.26
C ASN A 299 -3.58 37.05 35.35
N CYS A 300 -3.48 37.23 34.04
CA CYS A 300 -4.23 36.40 33.08
C CYS A 300 -3.63 34.98 33.04
N SER A 301 -4.46 33.97 32.78
CA SER A 301 -3.99 32.59 32.62
C SER A 301 -3.15 32.39 31.36
N GLU A 302 -2.37 31.31 31.35
CA GLU A 302 -1.69 30.77 30.17
C GLU A 302 -2.66 30.67 28.98
N GLY A 303 -2.22 31.14 27.80
CA GLY A 303 -3.07 31.33 26.62
C GLY A 303 -3.88 32.65 26.59
N TYR A 304 -3.82 33.48 27.64
CA TYR A 304 -4.57 34.74 27.74
C TYR A 304 -3.67 35.94 28.13
N ARG A 305 -4.00 37.13 27.61
CA ARG A 305 -3.29 38.39 27.90
C ARG A 305 -4.24 39.57 28.09
N GLY A 306 -3.71 40.65 28.65
CA GLY A 306 -4.42 41.92 28.84
C GLY A 306 -4.55 42.28 30.31
N ASN A 307 -5.69 42.85 30.70
CA ASN A 307 -5.90 43.39 32.04
C ASN A 307 -6.79 42.48 32.91
N PRO A 308 -6.24 41.78 33.92
CA PRO A 308 -7.01 40.90 34.80
C PRO A 308 -7.88 41.64 35.84
N TYR A 309 -7.68 42.95 36.02
CA TYR A 309 -8.42 43.81 36.94
C TYR A 309 -9.66 44.46 36.28
N THR A 310 -9.95 44.17 35.00
CA THR A 310 -11.16 44.64 34.31
C THR A 310 -11.97 43.47 33.76
N ILE A 311 -13.30 43.60 33.76
CA ILE A 311 -14.21 42.52 33.30
C ILE A 311 -13.99 42.30 31.80
N GLY A 312 -13.61 41.08 31.42
CA GLY A 312 -13.28 40.71 30.04
C GLY A 312 -11.93 41.26 29.53
N GLY A 313 -11.08 41.79 30.41
CA GLY A 313 -9.78 42.36 30.04
C GLY A 313 -8.69 41.31 29.75
N CYS A 314 -8.84 40.07 30.22
CA CYS A 314 -8.04 38.93 29.74
C CYS A 314 -8.67 38.34 28.47
N THR A 315 -7.91 38.36 27.38
CA THR A 315 -8.31 37.98 26.02
C THR A 315 -7.43 36.86 25.49
N ASN A 316 -7.98 36.01 24.60
CA ASN A 316 -7.23 34.90 23.99
C ASN A 316 -6.00 35.42 23.22
N ILE A 317 -4.85 34.81 23.44
CA ILE A 317 -3.70 34.95 22.52
C ILE A 317 -4.05 34.16 21.25
N ASN A 318 -3.70 34.67 20.07
CA ASN A 318 -3.80 33.90 18.83
C ASN A 318 -2.39 33.49 18.42
N GLU A 319 -1.92 32.34 18.92
CA GLU A 319 -0.52 31.94 18.72
C GLU A 319 -0.18 31.76 17.24
N CYS A 320 -1.17 31.40 16.41
CA CYS A 320 -1.04 31.25 14.96
C CYS A 320 -0.70 32.55 14.22
N GLN A 321 -1.06 33.73 14.77
CA GLN A 321 -0.72 35.04 14.20
C GLN A 321 0.47 35.69 14.90
N GLU A 322 0.70 35.38 16.18
CA GLU A 322 1.68 36.10 17.01
C GLU A 322 3.10 35.50 16.97
N TYR A 323 3.21 34.18 16.85
CA TYR A 323 4.50 33.48 16.92
C TYR A 323 4.93 32.90 15.56
N ASP A 324 4.88 33.75 14.52
CA ASP A 324 5.38 33.51 13.16
C ASP A 324 5.02 32.11 12.59
N ASN A 325 3.78 31.69 12.86
CA ASN A 325 3.26 30.31 12.76
C ASN A 325 4.03 29.27 13.62
N PRO A 326 3.58 28.96 14.86
CA PRO A 326 4.23 28.04 15.81
C PRO A 326 4.06 26.54 15.47
N CYS A 327 3.66 26.23 14.23
CA CYS A 327 3.44 24.87 13.74
C CYS A 327 4.43 24.54 12.62
N HIS A 328 5.06 23.37 12.67
CA HIS A 328 6.08 22.98 11.69
C HIS A 328 5.52 22.97 10.26
N SER A 329 6.37 23.30 9.29
CA SER A 329 6.05 23.51 7.86
C SER A 329 5.22 22.40 7.19
N SER A 330 5.24 21.17 7.72
CA SER A 330 4.42 20.03 7.29
C SER A 330 2.96 20.06 7.77
N SER A 331 2.53 21.11 8.46
CA SER A 331 1.23 21.22 9.11
C SER A 331 0.56 22.59 8.90
N THR A 332 -0.58 22.83 9.55
CA THR A 332 -1.34 24.08 9.55
C THR A 332 -1.80 24.40 10.98
N CYS A 333 -1.59 25.64 11.43
CA CYS A 333 -2.01 26.10 12.76
C CYS A 333 -3.52 26.38 12.81
N HIS A 334 -4.15 26.00 13.91
CA HIS A 334 -5.54 26.31 14.24
C HIS A 334 -5.62 26.84 15.68
N ASP A 335 -6.01 28.10 15.81
CA ASP A 335 -6.27 28.81 17.06
C ASP A 335 -7.40 28.14 17.86
N THR A 336 -7.25 28.02 19.18
CA THR A 336 -8.32 27.60 20.10
C THR A 336 -8.26 28.37 21.42
N LEU A 337 -9.29 28.25 22.26
CA LEU A 337 -9.38 29.02 23.51
C LEU A 337 -8.33 28.54 24.54
N GLY A 338 -7.21 29.26 24.63
CA GLY A 338 -6.09 29.04 25.54
C GLY A 338 -4.96 28.11 25.07
N ASP A 339 -4.96 27.66 23.81
CA ASP A 339 -3.90 26.84 23.17
C ASP A 339 -4.14 26.79 21.64
N TYR A 340 -3.14 26.34 20.88
CA TYR A 340 -3.21 26.16 19.43
C TYR A 340 -2.95 24.71 19.01
N LYS A 341 -3.58 24.27 17.92
CA LYS A 341 -3.48 22.89 17.40
C LYS A 341 -2.91 22.87 15.99
N CYS A 342 -1.80 22.18 15.81
CA CYS A 342 -1.20 21.95 14.51
C CYS A 342 -1.83 20.71 13.85
N LYS A 343 -2.26 20.85 12.60
CA LYS A 343 -2.87 19.76 11.83
C LYS A 343 -1.96 19.38 10.66
N CYS A 344 -1.44 18.15 10.66
CA CYS A 344 -0.59 17.67 9.57
C CYS A 344 -1.28 17.72 8.20
N LYS A 345 -0.50 18.02 7.16
CA LYS A 345 -0.96 18.03 5.76
C LYS A 345 -1.31 16.62 5.28
N PHE A 346 -2.07 16.53 4.18
CA PHE A 346 -2.61 15.27 3.66
C PHE A 346 -1.53 14.20 3.46
N GLY A 347 -1.80 12.97 3.93
CA GLY A 347 -0.87 11.83 3.88
C GLY A 347 0.05 11.70 5.11
N LEU A 348 0.03 12.66 6.04
CA LEU A 348 0.87 12.68 7.25
C LEU A 348 0.03 12.62 8.54
N LYS A 349 0.63 12.14 9.64
CA LYS A 349 0.03 12.05 10.99
C LYS A 349 1.06 12.36 12.08
N GLY A 350 0.63 13.05 13.14
CA GLY A 350 1.42 13.36 14.34
C GLY A 350 0.89 14.61 15.04
N ASP A 351 1.74 15.29 15.83
CA ASP A 351 1.41 16.50 16.60
C ASP A 351 1.53 17.82 15.81
N GLY A 352 2.28 17.84 14.70
CA GLY A 352 2.59 19.03 13.91
C GLY A 352 3.43 20.14 14.58
N LYS A 353 3.89 19.95 15.83
CA LYS A 353 4.66 20.96 16.59
C LYS A 353 6.19 20.82 16.44
N SER A 354 6.69 19.76 15.79
CA SER A 354 8.12 19.53 15.56
C SER A 354 8.45 18.98 14.16
N ASP A 355 9.75 18.97 13.78
CA ASP A 355 10.24 18.42 12.50
C ASP A 355 9.80 16.97 12.25
N ASN A 356 9.82 16.15 13.32
CA ASN A 356 9.33 14.76 13.32
C ASN A 356 7.84 14.63 13.64
N GLY A 357 7.16 15.76 13.88
CA GLY A 357 5.77 15.86 14.31
C GLY A 357 4.72 15.54 13.25
N CYS A 358 5.10 15.28 12.00
CA CYS A 358 4.20 14.78 10.96
C CYS A 358 4.87 13.68 10.12
N GLN A 359 4.59 12.42 10.44
CA GLN A 359 5.17 11.25 9.77
C GLN A 359 4.22 10.66 8.72
N PRO A 360 4.73 9.95 7.68
CA PRO A 360 3.89 9.27 6.70
C PRO A 360 2.91 8.27 7.34
N ILE A 361 1.64 8.32 6.93
CA ILE A 361 0.59 7.39 7.41
C ILE A 361 0.91 5.93 7.02
N PHE A 362 1.58 5.74 5.89
CA PHE A 362 2.09 4.44 5.43
C PHE A 362 3.62 4.52 5.28
N PRO A 363 4.38 3.58 5.86
CA PRO A 363 5.82 3.51 5.64
C PRO A 363 6.13 3.13 4.17
N PRO A 364 7.31 3.49 3.63
CA PRO A 364 7.62 3.28 2.21
C PRO A 364 7.46 1.82 1.73
N TRP A 365 7.76 0.84 2.59
CA TRP A 365 7.59 -0.58 2.29
C TRP A 365 6.12 -0.98 2.08
N ALA A 366 5.17 -0.36 2.78
CA ALA A 366 3.74 -0.67 2.62
C ALA A 366 3.22 -0.16 1.27
N ILE A 367 3.69 1.01 0.83
CA ILE A 367 3.38 1.56 -0.51
C ILE A 367 3.96 0.65 -1.59
N ALA A 368 5.19 0.16 -1.42
CA ALA A 368 5.82 -0.78 -2.34
C ALA A 368 5.05 -2.11 -2.46
N ILE A 369 4.53 -2.66 -1.34
CA ILE A 369 3.68 -3.86 -1.35
C ILE A 369 2.38 -3.62 -2.13
N ILE A 370 1.68 -2.51 -1.87
CA ILE A 370 0.41 -2.18 -2.54
C ILE A 370 0.62 -2.00 -4.05
N ALA A 371 1.67 -1.28 -4.46
CA ALA A 371 2.01 -1.09 -5.86
C ALA A 371 2.38 -2.42 -6.55
N THR A 372 3.17 -3.27 -5.89
CA THR A 372 3.56 -4.59 -6.41
C THR A 372 2.33 -5.50 -6.56
N PHE A 373 1.43 -5.52 -5.58
CA PHE A 373 0.19 -6.29 -5.65
C PHE A 373 -0.71 -5.83 -6.79
N ALA A 374 -0.88 -4.52 -6.99
CA ALA A 374 -1.64 -3.96 -8.11
C ALA A 374 -1.04 -4.37 -9.48
N ILE A 375 0.29 -4.33 -9.62
CA ILE A 375 0.99 -4.77 -10.83
C ILE A 375 0.76 -6.27 -11.09
N VAL A 376 0.86 -7.11 -10.06
CA VAL A 376 0.59 -8.57 -10.18
C VAL A 376 -0.86 -8.84 -10.60
N VAL A 377 -1.84 -8.16 -10.00
CA VAL A 377 -3.26 -8.29 -10.35
C VAL A 377 -3.50 -7.88 -11.82
N VAL A 378 -2.95 -6.77 -12.27
CA VAL A 378 -3.06 -6.33 -13.68
C VAL A 378 -2.37 -7.32 -14.63
N ALA A 379 -1.17 -7.83 -14.28
CA ALA A 379 -0.47 -8.84 -15.06
C ALA A 379 -1.28 -10.14 -15.17
N CYS A 380 -1.92 -10.60 -14.08
CA CYS A 380 -2.83 -11.74 -14.10
C CYS A 380 -4.01 -11.53 -15.06
N PHE A 381 -4.68 -10.37 -15.01
CA PHE A 381 -5.77 -10.05 -15.95
C PHE A 381 -5.31 -10.04 -17.41
N VAL A 382 -4.14 -9.45 -17.70
CA VAL A 382 -3.56 -9.45 -19.05
C VAL A 382 -3.23 -10.86 -19.53
N ILE A 383 -2.59 -11.69 -18.70
CA ILE A 383 -2.26 -13.09 -19.02
C ILE A 383 -3.54 -13.91 -19.27
N MET A 384 -4.57 -13.73 -18.45
CA MET A 384 -5.86 -14.40 -18.62
C MET A 384 -6.55 -14.01 -19.93
N ASP A 385 -6.58 -12.72 -20.28
CA ASP A 385 -7.20 -12.28 -21.53
C ASP A 385 -6.38 -12.70 -22.77
N VAL A 386 -5.05 -12.66 -22.70
CA VAL A 386 -4.18 -13.21 -23.76
C VAL A 386 -4.43 -14.71 -23.95
N LYS A 387 -4.56 -15.51 -22.87
CA LYS A 387 -4.91 -16.94 -22.98
C LYS A 387 -6.28 -17.11 -23.63
N ARG A 388 -7.29 -16.37 -23.16
CA ARG A 388 -8.67 -16.43 -23.68
C ARG A 388 -8.74 -16.08 -25.16
N ARG A 389 -8.06 -15.00 -25.60
CA ARG A 389 -7.96 -14.63 -27.02
C ARG A 389 -7.28 -15.71 -27.87
N LYS A 390 -6.25 -16.39 -27.32
CA LYS A 390 -5.57 -17.49 -28.01
C LYS A 390 -6.48 -18.72 -28.17
N GLN A 391 -7.16 -19.14 -27.10
CA GLN A 391 -8.13 -20.25 -27.13
C GLN A 391 -9.29 -19.96 -28.09
N ARG A 392 -9.84 -18.74 -28.07
CA ARG A 392 -10.89 -18.34 -29.03
C ARG A 392 -10.41 -18.34 -30.47
N ARG A 393 -9.19 -17.84 -30.76
CA ARG A 393 -8.59 -17.90 -32.11
C ARG A 393 -8.47 -19.35 -32.61
N PHE A 394 -8.09 -20.31 -31.74
CA PHE A 394 -8.07 -21.72 -32.13
C PHE A 394 -9.47 -22.27 -32.37
N PHE A 395 -10.44 -21.98 -31.49
CA PHE A 395 -11.83 -22.38 -31.70
C PHE A 395 -12.40 -21.86 -33.03
N ASP A 396 -12.12 -20.60 -33.39
CA ASP A 396 -12.54 -20.01 -34.67
C ASP A 396 -11.81 -20.63 -35.88
N LYS A 397 -10.48 -20.82 -35.79
CA LYS A 397 -9.63 -21.52 -36.80
C LYS A 397 -10.13 -22.94 -37.09
N ASN A 398 -10.51 -23.67 -36.04
CA ASN A 398 -10.84 -25.09 -36.10
C ASN A 398 -12.34 -25.35 -36.40
N GLY A 399 -13.08 -24.37 -36.93
CA GLY A 399 -14.49 -24.55 -37.32
C GLY A 399 -15.50 -24.59 -36.16
N GLY A 400 -15.16 -23.98 -35.01
CA GLY A 400 -15.91 -24.13 -33.76
C GLY A 400 -17.40 -23.84 -33.82
N GLU A 401 -17.82 -22.69 -34.37
CA GLU A 401 -19.26 -22.40 -34.48
C GLU A 401 -19.96 -23.31 -35.52
N ILE A 402 -19.23 -23.80 -36.53
CA ILE A 402 -19.77 -24.73 -37.54
C ILE A 402 -20.06 -26.09 -36.91
N LEU A 403 -19.03 -26.73 -36.33
CA LEU A 403 -19.14 -28.05 -35.70
C LEU A 403 -20.16 -28.04 -34.54
N LYS A 404 -20.21 -26.95 -33.76
CA LYS A 404 -21.20 -26.73 -32.72
C LYS A 404 -22.63 -26.59 -33.28
N SER A 405 -22.82 -25.91 -34.41
CA SER A 405 -24.14 -25.81 -35.06
C SER A 405 -24.64 -27.14 -35.63
N MET A 406 -23.71 -28.07 -35.93
CA MET A 406 -24.03 -29.46 -36.32
C MET A 406 -24.35 -30.38 -35.13
N GLY A 407 -24.39 -29.87 -33.90
CA GLY A 407 -24.75 -30.65 -32.70
C GLY A 407 -23.60 -31.46 -32.09
N ILE A 408 -22.35 -31.25 -32.53
CA ILE A 408 -21.18 -31.92 -31.94
C ILE A 408 -20.90 -31.33 -30.56
N ASN A 409 -20.71 -32.20 -29.55
CA ASN A 409 -20.40 -31.77 -28.20
C ASN A 409 -19.00 -31.15 -28.13
N ILE A 410 -18.92 -29.86 -27.80
CA ILE A 410 -17.66 -29.12 -27.70
C ILE A 410 -17.24 -29.01 -26.23
N PHE A 411 -16.14 -29.67 -25.90
CA PHE A 411 -15.47 -29.56 -24.61
C PHE A 411 -14.44 -28.42 -24.62
N THR A 412 -14.28 -27.74 -23.49
CA THR A 412 -13.14 -26.84 -23.25
C THR A 412 -11.88 -27.62 -22.88
N GLU A 413 -10.70 -27.01 -23.08
CA GLU A 413 -9.41 -27.54 -22.63
C GLU A 413 -9.42 -27.86 -21.12
N GLN A 414 -10.13 -27.05 -20.33
CA GLN A 414 -10.26 -27.20 -18.89
C GLN A 414 -11.20 -28.36 -18.50
N GLN A 415 -12.29 -28.60 -19.25
CA GLN A 415 -13.13 -29.78 -19.05
C GLN A 415 -12.36 -31.06 -19.38
N LEU A 416 -11.66 -31.12 -20.52
CA LEU A 416 -10.84 -32.29 -20.87
C LEU A 416 -9.73 -32.55 -19.85
N LYS A 417 -9.07 -31.50 -19.35
CA LYS A 417 -8.11 -31.62 -18.25
C LYS A 417 -8.77 -32.11 -16.95
N LYS A 418 -10.02 -31.74 -16.64
CA LYS A 418 -10.74 -32.24 -15.46
C LYS A 418 -11.06 -33.74 -15.59
N ILE A 419 -11.70 -34.16 -16.68
CA ILE A 419 -12.20 -35.54 -16.83
C ILE A 419 -11.09 -36.58 -16.97
N THR A 420 -9.91 -36.19 -17.47
CA THR A 420 -8.71 -37.05 -17.62
C THR A 420 -7.77 -37.00 -16.41
N ASN A 421 -8.21 -36.40 -15.28
CA ASN A 421 -7.40 -36.16 -14.09
C ASN A 421 -6.03 -35.52 -14.42
N SER A 422 -6.05 -34.42 -15.17
CA SER A 422 -4.87 -33.74 -15.74
C SER A 422 -4.01 -34.58 -16.70
N TYR A 423 -4.64 -35.44 -17.50
CA TYR A 423 -3.97 -36.35 -18.46
C TYR A 423 -3.02 -37.34 -17.77
N LYS A 424 -3.38 -37.82 -16.57
CA LYS A 424 -2.54 -38.68 -15.72
C LYS A 424 -2.35 -40.09 -16.30
N GLU A 425 -3.40 -40.67 -16.86
CA GLU A 425 -3.46 -42.08 -17.24
C GLU A 425 -3.58 -42.22 -18.76
N THR A 426 -2.55 -42.79 -19.38
CA THR A 426 -2.45 -43.00 -20.84
C THR A 426 -2.83 -44.45 -21.15
N ILE A 427 -3.85 -44.65 -21.98
CA ILE A 427 -4.34 -45.97 -22.39
C ILE A 427 -3.84 -46.41 -23.77
N GLY A 428 -3.17 -45.52 -24.50
CA GLY A 428 -2.50 -45.83 -25.76
C GLY A 428 -1.60 -44.68 -26.23
N GLU A 429 -0.55 -45.01 -26.96
CA GLU A 429 0.34 -44.05 -27.62
C GLU A 429 0.77 -44.63 -28.97
N GLY A 430 0.74 -43.79 -30.01
CA GLY A 430 1.11 -44.16 -31.36
C GLY A 430 1.40 -42.94 -32.24
N ALA A 431 1.56 -43.16 -33.55
CA ALA A 431 1.92 -42.12 -34.52
C ALA A 431 0.98 -40.89 -34.49
N PHE A 432 -0.30 -41.10 -34.17
CA PHE A 432 -1.33 -40.05 -34.10
C PHE A 432 -1.46 -39.37 -32.72
N GLY A 433 -0.60 -39.70 -31.76
CA GLY A 433 -0.52 -39.06 -30.45
C GLY A 433 -0.80 -39.99 -29.26
N LYS A 434 -1.15 -39.40 -28.12
CA LYS A 434 -1.49 -40.10 -26.87
C LYS A 434 -3.01 -40.13 -26.66
N VAL A 435 -3.51 -41.23 -26.13
CA VAL A 435 -4.91 -41.43 -25.76
C VAL A 435 -5.00 -41.55 -24.24
N TYR A 436 -5.82 -40.72 -23.62
CA TYR A 436 -6.03 -40.66 -22.18
C TYR A 436 -7.43 -41.16 -21.83
N ILE A 437 -7.57 -41.93 -20.75
CA ILE A 437 -8.89 -42.23 -20.22
C ILE A 437 -9.46 -41.00 -19.50
N GLY A 438 -10.77 -40.82 -19.56
CA GLY A 438 -11.51 -39.90 -18.71
C GLY A 438 -12.96 -40.33 -18.51
N THR A 439 -13.70 -39.56 -17.70
CA THR A 439 -15.10 -39.87 -17.38
C THR A 439 -15.98 -38.62 -17.45
N ILE A 440 -17.07 -38.69 -18.22
CA ILE A 440 -18.07 -37.62 -18.36
C ILE A 440 -19.35 -37.96 -17.56
N ASP A 441 -20.35 -37.10 -17.67
CA ASP A 441 -21.72 -37.29 -17.14
C ASP A 441 -21.74 -37.76 -15.68
N GLU A 442 -21.20 -36.86 -14.84
CA GLU A 442 -21.01 -36.99 -13.39
C GLU A 442 -20.19 -38.21 -12.91
N GLY A 443 -19.54 -38.91 -13.84
CA GLY A 443 -18.73 -40.10 -13.57
C GLY A 443 -19.31 -41.41 -14.12
N THR A 444 -20.40 -41.35 -14.88
CA THR A 444 -21.10 -42.55 -15.38
C THR A 444 -20.53 -43.09 -16.69
N GLN A 445 -20.13 -42.22 -17.64
CA GLN A 445 -19.63 -42.65 -18.95
C GLN A 445 -18.10 -42.50 -19.08
N ARG A 446 -17.40 -43.62 -19.33
CA ARG A 446 -15.97 -43.64 -19.68
C ARG A 446 -15.75 -43.19 -21.13
N VAL A 447 -14.72 -42.39 -21.36
CA VAL A 447 -14.33 -41.87 -22.68
C VAL A 447 -12.82 -41.97 -22.91
N ALA A 448 -12.43 -42.05 -24.19
CA ALA A 448 -11.05 -42.02 -24.65
C ALA A 448 -10.75 -40.64 -25.28
N VAL A 449 -9.90 -39.84 -24.64
CA VAL A 449 -9.50 -38.50 -25.09
C VAL A 449 -8.18 -38.59 -25.86
N LYS A 450 -8.26 -38.51 -27.20
CA LYS A 450 -7.11 -38.52 -28.10
C LYS A 450 -6.54 -37.13 -28.27
N ARG A 451 -5.22 -37.02 -28.10
CA ARG A 451 -4.46 -35.76 -28.18
C ARG A 451 -3.20 -35.96 -29.02
N ALA A 452 -3.09 -35.23 -30.12
CA ALA A 452 -1.92 -35.25 -30.99
C ALA A 452 -0.64 -34.83 -30.24
N SER A 453 0.46 -35.54 -30.49
CA SER A 453 1.79 -35.24 -29.91
C SER A 453 2.61 -34.24 -30.76
N VAL A 454 2.16 -33.92 -31.97
CA VAL A 454 2.92 -33.17 -32.99
C VAL A 454 2.34 -31.76 -33.17
N LYS A 455 3.21 -30.77 -33.45
CA LYS A 455 2.81 -29.46 -33.97
C LYS A 455 2.86 -29.52 -35.49
N GLY A 456 1.70 -29.47 -36.15
CA GLY A 456 1.58 -29.50 -37.61
C GLY A 456 1.35 -28.13 -38.23
N GLU A 457 1.46 -28.06 -39.57
CA GLU A 457 0.71 -27.07 -40.32
C GLU A 457 -0.80 -27.40 -40.26
N ALA A 458 -1.65 -26.42 -40.50
CA ALA A 458 -3.09 -26.60 -40.39
C ALA A 458 -3.68 -27.08 -41.71
N LEU A 459 -4.50 -28.14 -41.65
CA LEU A 459 -5.47 -28.45 -42.70
C LEU A 459 -6.31 -27.21 -43.04
N PRO A 460 -6.74 -27.06 -44.31
CA PRO A 460 -7.83 -26.16 -44.65
C PRO A 460 -9.03 -26.40 -43.75
N GLN A 461 -9.63 -25.32 -43.25
CA GLN A 461 -10.69 -25.37 -42.24
C GLN A 461 -11.88 -26.23 -42.67
N GLU A 462 -12.21 -26.22 -43.96
CA GLU A 462 -13.31 -27.00 -44.55
C GLU A 462 -13.00 -28.51 -44.57
N GLU A 463 -11.77 -28.91 -44.92
CA GLU A 463 -11.34 -30.32 -44.91
C GLU A 463 -11.38 -30.91 -43.49
N PHE A 464 -10.87 -30.16 -42.51
CA PHE A 464 -10.95 -30.55 -41.10
C PHE A 464 -12.41 -30.69 -40.62
N VAL A 465 -13.26 -29.71 -40.94
CA VAL A 465 -14.68 -29.75 -40.56
C VAL A 465 -15.41 -30.91 -41.21
N ASN A 466 -15.14 -31.21 -42.48
CA ASN A 466 -15.76 -32.31 -43.20
C ASN A 466 -15.39 -33.68 -42.61
N GLU A 467 -14.12 -33.93 -42.32
CA GLU A 467 -13.66 -35.21 -41.76
C GLU A 467 -14.22 -35.44 -40.34
N ILE A 468 -14.21 -34.42 -39.47
CA ILE A 468 -14.84 -34.51 -38.14
C ILE A 468 -16.37 -34.68 -38.24
N THR A 469 -17.01 -34.05 -39.23
CA THR A 469 -18.46 -34.21 -39.47
C THR A 469 -18.79 -35.63 -39.95
N PHE A 470 -17.97 -36.21 -40.82
CA PHE A 470 -18.10 -37.62 -41.23
C PHE A 470 -17.92 -38.55 -40.02
N GLN A 471 -16.85 -38.36 -39.24
CA GLN A 471 -16.55 -39.17 -38.05
C GLN A 471 -17.58 -39.02 -36.90
N PHE A 472 -18.30 -37.90 -36.83
CA PHE A 472 -19.42 -37.75 -35.88
C PHE A 472 -20.72 -38.41 -36.38
N ARG A 473 -20.97 -38.41 -37.70
CA ARG A 473 -22.22 -38.92 -38.29
C ARG A 473 -22.20 -40.42 -38.55
N ILE A 474 -21.04 -41.00 -38.86
CA ILE A 474 -20.91 -42.44 -39.10
C ILE A 474 -21.15 -43.21 -37.80
N SER A 475 -22.09 -44.16 -37.83
CA SER A 475 -22.50 -44.91 -36.64
C SER A 475 -22.78 -46.36 -37.02
N HIS A 476 -22.01 -47.28 -36.45
CA HIS A 476 -22.09 -48.71 -36.69
C HIS A 476 -21.73 -49.44 -35.39
N ALA A 477 -22.28 -50.66 -35.18
CA ALA A 477 -21.97 -51.44 -33.97
C ALA A 477 -20.46 -51.66 -33.79
N ASN A 478 -19.76 -51.88 -34.93
CA ASN A 478 -18.34 -52.19 -34.99
C ASN A 478 -17.43 -51.00 -35.36
N LEU A 479 -17.89 -49.76 -35.16
CA LEU A 479 -17.05 -48.55 -35.27
C LEU A 479 -16.97 -47.84 -33.92
N VAL A 480 -15.79 -47.34 -33.56
CA VAL A 480 -15.62 -46.50 -32.36
C VAL A 480 -16.22 -45.12 -32.60
N ARG A 481 -17.29 -44.81 -31.86
CA ARG A 481 -18.06 -43.58 -32.01
C ARG A 481 -17.36 -42.36 -31.41
N LEU A 482 -17.34 -41.26 -32.17
CA LEU A 482 -16.98 -39.94 -31.65
C LEU A 482 -18.09 -39.41 -30.71
N VAL A 483 -17.70 -38.97 -29.53
CA VAL A 483 -18.57 -38.35 -28.50
C VAL A 483 -18.52 -36.82 -28.60
N GLY A 484 -17.38 -36.26 -28.97
CA GLY A 484 -17.21 -34.82 -29.16
C GLY A 484 -15.74 -34.43 -29.38
N CYS A 485 -15.44 -33.13 -29.27
CA CYS A 485 -14.08 -32.61 -29.47
C CYS A 485 -13.79 -31.36 -28.63
N CYS A 486 -12.52 -31.00 -28.49
CA CYS A 486 -12.08 -29.70 -27.97
C CYS A 486 -11.32 -28.97 -29.07
N LEU A 487 -11.76 -27.75 -29.36
CA LEU A 487 -11.28 -26.92 -30.46
C LEU A 487 -10.46 -25.71 -29.98
N GLU A 488 -10.29 -25.54 -28.66
CA GLU A 488 -9.51 -24.46 -28.02
C GLU A 488 -7.98 -24.65 -28.12
N THR A 489 -7.51 -25.68 -28.82
CA THR A 489 -6.09 -26.05 -28.97
C THR A 489 -5.64 -25.98 -30.43
N ASP A 490 -4.33 -25.80 -30.66
CA ASP A 490 -3.78 -25.55 -32.01
C ASP A 490 -4.03 -26.72 -32.98
N VAL A 491 -3.87 -27.95 -32.47
CA VAL A 491 -4.47 -29.17 -33.00
C VAL A 491 -5.61 -29.56 -32.06
N PRO A 492 -6.83 -29.80 -32.55
CA PRO A 492 -7.96 -30.29 -31.76
C PRO A 492 -7.70 -31.60 -31.01
N MET A 493 -8.40 -31.78 -29.90
CA MET A 493 -8.47 -33.05 -29.16
C MET A 493 -9.82 -33.72 -29.44
N LEU A 494 -9.82 -35.03 -29.65
CA LEU A 494 -11.03 -35.81 -29.98
C LEU A 494 -11.43 -36.67 -28.79
N VAL A 495 -12.73 -36.82 -28.56
CA VAL A 495 -13.30 -37.60 -27.45
C VAL A 495 -14.13 -38.71 -28.04
N PHE A 496 -13.71 -39.96 -27.82
CA PHE A 496 -14.38 -41.17 -28.29
C PHE A 496 -15.01 -41.93 -27.11
N GLU A 497 -15.89 -42.89 -27.41
CA GLU A 497 -16.26 -43.90 -26.42
C GLU A 497 -15.02 -44.71 -25.96
N PHE A 498 -15.00 -45.16 -24.70
CA PHE A 498 -13.93 -46.00 -24.17
C PHE A 498 -14.25 -47.49 -24.40
N ILE A 499 -13.30 -48.24 -24.95
CA ILE A 499 -13.42 -49.68 -25.25
C ILE A 499 -12.45 -50.46 -24.36
N SER A 500 -12.93 -51.54 -23.74
CA SER A 500 -12.44 -51.98 -22.43
C SER A 500 -11.30 -53.01 -22.41
N LYS A 501 -11.27 -53.98 -23.33
CA LYS A 501 -10.16 -54.96 -23.42
C LYS A 501 -8.95 -54.41 -24.20
N GLY A 502 -8.99 -53.16 -24.64
CA GLY A 502 -7.93 -52.56 -25.47
C GLY A 502 -7.95 -53.10 -26.90
N SER A 503 -6.77 -53.18 -27.53
CA SER A 503 -6.61 -53.58 -28.92
C SER A 503 -6.43 -55.09 -29.11
N LEU A 504 -6.90 -55.59 -30.27
CA LEU A 504 -6.73 -56.98 -30.71
C LEU A 504 -5.25 -57.38 -30.76
N PHE A 505 -4.34 -56.45 -31.08
CA PHE A 505 -2.89 -56.69 -31.03
C PHE A 505 -2.42 -57.10 -29.63
N ASN A 506 -2.94 -56.45 -28.58
CA ASN A 506 -2.60 -56.77 -27.19
C ASN A 506 -3.24 -58.09 -26.74
N VAL A 507 -4.44 -58.42 -27.24
CA VAL A 507 -5.13 -59.69 -26.91
C VAL A 507 -4.49 -60.89 -27.62
N LEU A 508 -4.01 -60.73 -28.86
CA LEU A 508 -3.28 -61.79 -29.57
C LEU A 508 -1.84 -61.96 -29.07
N HIS A 509 -1.14 -60.84 -28.85
CA HIS A 509 0.32 -60.81 -28.74
C HIS A 509 0.89 -60.07 -27.51
N GLY A 510 0.05 -59.83 -26.49
CA GLY A 510 0.43 -59.22 -25.21
C GLY A 510 1.26 -60.14 -24.32
N ALA A 511 1.55 -59.66 -23.10
CA ALA A 511 2.39 -60.36 -22.11
C ALA A 511 1.62 -60.83 -20.86
N ASP A 512 0.30 -60.61 -20.81
CA ASP A 512 -0.57 -61.12 -19.74
C ASP A 512 -1.13 -62.50 -20.09
N ASP A 513 -1.40 -63.33 -19.06
CA ASP A 513 -2.04 -64.65 -19.16
C ASP A 513 -3.55 -64.55 -19.50
N GLN A 514 -3.88 -63.93 -20.64
CA GLN A 514 -5.26 -63.91 -21.16
C GLN A 514 -5.61 -65.24 -21.84
N GLU A 515 -6.83 -65.73 -21.63
CA GLU A 515 -7.34 -66.93 -22.31
C GLU A 515 -7.25 -66.76 -23.83
N ALA A 516 -6.67 -67.75 -24.52
CA ALA A 516 -6.44 -67.67 -25.96
C ALA A 516 -7.77 -67.67 -26.72
N LEU A 517 -7.98 -66.65 -27.58
CA LEU A 517 -9.18 -66.53 -28.40
C LEU A 517 -9.42 -67.81 -29.20
N ARG A 518 -10.62 -68.36 -29.09
CA ARG A 518 -11.07 -69.58 -29.78
C ARG A 518 -11.40 -69.27 -31.24
N LEU A 519 -11.50 -70.30 -32.10
CA LEU A 519 -11.74 -70.09 -33.54
C LEU A 519 -12.96 -69.19 -33.81
N LEU A 520 -14.09 -69.48 -33.18
CA LEU A 520 -15.34 -68.76 -33.39
C LEU A 520 -15.24 -67.28 -32.97
N GLU A 521 -14.53 -66.99 -31.88
CA GLU A 521 -14.28 -65.62 -31.42
C GLU A 521 -13.40 -64.85 -32.40
N ARG A 522 -12.35 -65.49 -32.96
CA ARG A 522 -11.52 -64.89 -34.00
C ARG A 522 -12.28 -64.66 -35.31
N VAL A 523 -13.19 -65.57 -35.67
CA VAL A 523 -14.09 -65.40 -36.82
C VAL A 523 -15.09 -64.26 -36.59
N ASP A 524 -15.64 -64.12 -35.39
CA ASP A 524 -16.57 -63.02 -35.07
C ASP A 524 -15.88 -61.65 -35.00
N ILE A 525 -14.65 -61.62 -34.48
CA ILE A 525 -13.77 -60.45 -34.56
C ILE A 525 -13.46 -60.07 -36.02
N ALA A 526 -13.21 -61.05 -36.89
CA ALA A 526 -13.00 -60.82 -38.32
C ALA A 526 -14.28 -60.31 -39.01
N ILE A 527 -15.44 -60.93 -38.74
CA ILE A 527 -16.73 -60.53 -39.32
C ILE A 527 -17.09 -59.11 -38.93
N GLY A 528 -17.16 -58.78 -37.64
CA GLY A 528 -17.55 -57.43 -37.20
C GLY A 528 -16.57 -56.35 -37.68
N SER A 529 -15.28 -56.67 -37.79
CA SER A 529 -14.29 -55.78 -38.42
C SER A 529 -14.55 -55.59 -39.91
N ALA A 530 -14.91 -56.66 -40.65
CA ALA A 530 -15.27 -56.57 -42.05
C ALA A 530 -16.60 -55.81 -42.28
N GLU A 531 -17.58 -55.96 -41.38
CA GLU A 531 -18.83 -55.17 -41.39
C GLU A 531 -18.57 -53.68 -41.22
N ALA A 532 -17.68 -53.30 -40.30
CA ALA A 532 -17.27 -51.90 -40.12
C ALA A 532 -16.66 -51.28 -41.39
N LEU A 533 -15.82 -52.04 -42.10
CA LEU A 533 -15.12 -51.57 -43.30
C LEU A 533 -16.04 -51.56 -44.53
N ALA A 534 -16.85 -52.60 -44.73
CA ALA A 534 -17.87 -52.63 -45.78
C ALA A 534 -18.89 -51.50 -45.60
N TYR A 535 -19.29 -51.20 -44.36
CA TYR A 535 -20.15 -50.05 -44.03
C TYR A 535 -19.46 -48.71 -44.37
N MET A 536 -18.19 -48.54 -44.00
CA MET A 536 -17.42 -47.31 -44.30
C MET A 536 -17.24 -47.08 -45.81
N HIS A 537 -16.81 -48.11 -46.56
CA HIS A 537 -16.60 -48.03 -48.00
C HIS A 537 -17.90 -47.76 -48.77
N SER A 538 -19.02 -48.37 -48.35
CA SER A 538 -20.34 -48.16 -48.99
C SER A 538 -20.97 -46.79 -48.69
N HIS A 539 -20.80 -46.26 -47.48
CA HIS A 539 -21.43 -44.98 -47.08
C HIS A 539 -20.56 -43.76 -47.38
N GLY A 540 -19.27 -43.94 -47.61
CA GLY A 540 -18.32 -42.86 -47.87
C GLY A 540 -17.99 -42.59 -49.34
N GLY A 541 -18.18 -43.56 -50.23
CA GLY A 541 -17.65 -43.51 -51.60
C GLY A 541 -16.12 -43.41 -51.65
N HIS A 542 -15.56 -43.16 -52.84
CA HIS A 542 -14.11 -43.23 -53.11
C HIS A 542 -13.20 -42.29 -52.29
N ASN A 543 -13.73 -41.42 -51.43
CA ASN A 543 -12.96 -40.45 -50.62
C ASN A 543 -12.82 -40.81 -49.12
N HIS A 544 -13.46 -41.87 -48.64
CA HIS A 544 -13.45 -42.25 -47.22
C HIS A 544 -12.93 -43.69 -47.03
N VAL A 545 -11.63 -43.82 -47.24
CA VAL A 545 -10.83 -45.02 -46.96
C VAL A 545 -10.14 -44.83 -45.60
N HIS A 546 -9.93 -45.90 -44.83
CA HIS A 546 -9.42 -45.79 -43.46
C HIS A 546 -7.91 -45.48 -43.40
N GLY A 547 -7.09 -46.19 -44.17
CA GLY A 547 -5.67 -45.89 -44.34
C GLY A 547 -4.70 -46.33 -43.24
N ASP A 548 -5.17 -47.04 -42.21
CA ASP A 548 -4.31 -47.61 -41.14
C ASP A 548 -5.01 -48.81 -40.48
N ILE A 549 -5.41 -49.81 -41.28
CA ILE A 549 -6.02 -51.05 -40.75
C ILE A 549 -4.92 -51.96 -40.18
N LYS A 550 -5.07 -52.31 -38.90
CA LYS A 550 -4.19 -53.22 -38.16
C LYS A 550 -4.89 -53.71 -36.90
N SER A 551 -4.43 -54.83 -36.33
CA SER A 551 -4.89 -55.36 -35.04
C SER A 551 -4.71 -54.36 -33.88
N GLY A 552 -3.78 -53.40 -34.00
CA GLY A 552 -3.62 -52.30 -33.04
C GLY A 552 -4.78 -51.30 -33.01
N ASN A 553 -5.52 -51.15 -34.11
CA ASN A 553 -6.62 -50.19 -34.26
C ASN A 553 -8.01 -50.87 -34.18
N ILE A 554 -8.07 -52.20 -34.09
CA ILE A 554 -9.29 -52.95 -33.79
C ILE A 554 -9.36 -53.12 -32.27
N LEU A 555 -10.33 -52.49 -31.61
CA LEU A 555 -10.51 -52.56 -30.17
C LEU A 555 -11.62 -53.58 -29.81
N LEU A 556 -11.52 -54.26 -28.66
CA LEU A 556 -12.52 -55.24 -28.21
C LEU A 556 -13.23 -54.75 -26.93
N SER A 557 -14.56 -54.81 -26.91
CA SER A 557 -15.36 -54.60 -25.69
C SER A 557 -15.40 -55.86 -24.81
N ASP A 558 -16.03 -55.77 -23.62
CA ASP A 558 -16.04 -56.85 -22.62
C ASP A 558 -16.61 -58.19 -23.14
N ASP A 559 -17.51 -58.09 -24.11
CA ASP A 559 -18.18 -59.17 -24.86
C ASP A 559 -17.39 -59.69 -26.09
N LEU A 560 -16.14 -59.22 -26.28
CA LEU A 560 -15.31 -59.47 -27.46
C LEU A 560 -15.83 -58.88 -28.79
N THR A 561 -16.90 -58.08 -28.78
CA THR A 561 -17.36 -57.39 -30.01
C THR A 561 -16.25 -56.45 -30.53
N PRO A 562 -15.84 -56.57 -31.81
CA PRO A 562 -14.80 -55.73 -32.38
C PRO A 562 -15.34 -54.33 -32.72
N LYS A 563 -14.55 -53.30 -32.46
CA LYS A 563 -14.76 -51.93 -32.95
C LYS A 563 -13.52 -51.38 -33.62
N VAL A 564 -13.62 -51.03 -34.90
CA VAL A 564 -12.53 -50.38 -35.64
C VAL A 564 -12.43 -48.91 -35.19
N SER A 565 -11.21 -48.47 -34.87
CA SER A 565 -10.88 -47.15 -34.33
C SER A 565 -9.89 -46.41 -35.23
N ASP A 566 -9.60 -45.15 -34.93
CA ASP A 566 -8.58 -44.33 -35.63
C ASP A 566 -8.80 -44.03 -37.13
N PHE A 567 -9.92 -44.45 -37.73
CA PHE A 567 -10.36 -43.94 -39.04
C PHE A 567 -10.39 -42.39 -39.07
N GLY A 568 -10.12 -41.79 -40.22
CA GLY A 568 -9.97 -40.33 -40.39
C GLY A 568 -8.73 -39.69 -39.73
N SER A 569 -8.17 -40.29 -38.66
CA SER A 569 -6.98 -39.78 -37.97
C SER A 569 -5.76 -39.70 -38.89
N SER A 570 -5.67 -40.62 -39.85
CA SER A 570 -4.63 -40.67 -40.87
C SER A 570 -4.57 -39.39 -41.72
N LYS A 571 -5.71 -38.90 -42.23
CA LYS A 571 -5.81 -37.61 -42.93
C LYS A 571 -5.51 -36.43 -41.98
N LEU A 572 -6.12 -36.44 -40.79
CA LEU A 572 -6.03 -35.36 -39.80
C LEU A 572 -4.59 -35.11 -39.30
N VAL A 573 -3.71 -36.12 -39.38
CA VAL A 573 -2.30 -36.03 -38.96
C VAL A 573 -1.31 -36.05 -40.14
N SER A 574 -1.70 -36.50 -41.33
CA SER A 574 -0.84 -36.50 -42.53
C SER A 574 -0.25 -35.11 -42.85
N VAL A 575 -1.06 -34.05 -42.70
CA VAL A 575 -0.67 -32.64 -42.89
C VAL A 575 0.19 -32.10 -41.73
N ALA A 576 0.22 -32.79 -40.58
CA ALA A 576 1.06 -32.42 -39.44
C ALA A 576 2.50 -32.97 -39.52
N SER A 577 2.81 -33.80 -40.52
CA SER A 577 4.14 -34.39 -40.72
C SER A 577 4.93 -33.60 -41.78
N MET A 578 6.12 -33.11 -41.40
CA MET A 578 7.02 -32.35 -42.30
C MET A 578 7.77 -33.24 -43.32
N TYR A 579 7.34 -34.50 -43.49
CA TYR A 579 8.02 -35.55 -44.25
C TYR A 579 7.10 -36.35 -45.19
N SER A 580 5.83 -35.94 -45.33
CA SER A 580 4.80 -36.67 -46.09
C SER A 580 4.98 -36.59 -47.62
N LYS A 581 5.95 -37.31 -48.18
CA LYS A 581 5.99 -37.65 -49.62
C LYS A 581 4.85 -38.63 -50.02
N TRP A 582 4.08 -39.08 -49.03
CA TRP A 582 2.99 -40.04 -49.11
C TRP A 582 1.77 -39.44 -48.39
N CYS A 583 0.57 -39.56 -48.98
CA CYS A 583 -0.63 -38.87 -48.49
C CYS A 583 -1.19 -39.45 -47.17
N VAL A 584 -0.74 -40.64 -46.77
CA VAL A 584 -1.24 -41.41 -45.62
C VAL A 584 -0.06 -41.95 -44.80
N SER A 585 -0.07 -41.72 -43.49
CA SER A 585 0.93 -42.22 -42.52
C SER A 585 0.49 -43.55 -41.87
N GLY A 586 0.46 -44.63 -42.65
CA GLY A 586 0.11 -45.98 -42.16
C GLY A 586 1.30 -46.77 -41.59
N ASP A 587 1.02 -47.83 -40.83
CA ASP A 587 2.04 -48.76 -40.32
C ASP A 587 2.73 -49.56 -41.43
N MET A 588 4.07 -49.50 -41.49
CA MET A 588 4.88 -50.18 -42.51
C MET A 588 4.78 -51.71 -42.52
N SER A 589 4.16 -52.31 -41.49
CA SER A 589 3.93 -53.76 -41.39
C SER A 589 2.61 -54.20 -42.05
N TYR A 590 1.71 -53.26 -42.33
CA TYR A 590 0.36 -53.51 -42.87
C TYR A 590 0.09 -52.76 -44.18
N ILE A 591 0.95 -51.80 -44.53
CA ILE A 591 0.82 -50.95 -45.72
C ILE A 591 0.82 -51.74 -47.03
N ASP A 592 -0.08 -51.35 -47.95
CA ASP A 592 -0.19 -51.94 -49.28
C ASP A 592 1.06 -51.64 -50.14
N PRO A 593 1.80 -52.66 -50.63
CA PRO A 593 2.97 -52.45 -51.49
C PRO A 593 2.61 -51.79 -52.83
N VAL A 594 1.36 -51.88 -53.30
CA VAL A 594 0.90 -51.17 -54.50
C VAL A 594 0.69 -49.69 -54.19
N TYR A 595 0.25 -49.33 -52.99
CA TYR A 595 0.23 -47.92 -52.55
C TYR A 595 1.66 -47.35 -52.48
N ILE A 596 2.64 -48.09 -51.93
CA ILE A 596 4.06 -47.66 -51.95
C ILE A 596 4.59 -47.46 -53.38
N LYS A 597 4.15 -48.27 -54.35
CA LYS A 597 4.58 -48.13 -55.76
C LYS A 597 3.86 -46.99 -56.50
N SER A 598 2.58 -46.74 -56.20
CA SER A 598 1.70 -45.85 -56.99
C SER A 598 1.39 -44.49 -56.37
N GLY A 599 1.54 -44.35 -55.05
CA GLY A 599 1.11 -43.16 -54.28
C GLY A 599 -0.40 -42.98 -54.17
N ARG A 600 -1.23 -43.89 -54.70
CA ARG A 600 -2.70 -43.81 -54.69
C ARG A 600 -3.28 -44.78 -53.67
N PHE A 601 -3.89 -44.27 -52.60
CA PHE A 601 -4.57 -45.09 -51.61
C PHE A 601 -6.03 -45.33 -52.06
N THR A 602 -6.56 -46.54 -51.87
CA THR A 602 -7.91 -46.96 -52.31
C THR A 602 -8.55 -47.91 -51.30
N GLU A 603 -9.85 -48.15 -51.43
CA GLU A 603 -10.59 -49.19 -50.67
C GLU A 603 -9.92 -50.58 -50.75
N LYS A 604 -9.27 -50.90 -51.88
CA LYS A 604 -8.50 -52.14 -52.09
C LYS A 604 -7.17 -52.17 -51.30
N SER A 605 -6.69 -51.03 -50.82
CA SER A 605 -5.53 -50.94 -49.91
C SER A 605 -5.92 -51.22 -48.46
N ASP A 606 -7.13 -50.81 -48.02
CA ASP A 606 -7.70 -51.27 -46.74
C ASP A 606 -7.92 -52.81 -46.77
N VAL A 607 -8.37 -53.37 -47.90
CA VAL A 607 -8.51 -54.83 -48.08
C VAL A 607 -7.17 -55.55 -47.89
N TYR A 608 -6.07 -55.04 -48.45
CA TYR A 608 -4.73 -55.60 -48.25
C TYR A 608 -4.35 -55.64 -46.76
N SER A 609 -4.47 -54.49 -46.10
CA SER A 609 -4.15 -54.35 -44.67
C SER A 609 -5.05 -55.22 -43.78
N PHE A 610 -6.33 -55.39 -44.13
CA PHE A 610 -7.21 -56.35 -43.45
C PHE A 610 -6.81 -57.81 -43.71
N GLY A 611 -6.31 -58.13 -44.91
CA GLY A 611 -5.69 -59.43 -45.22
C GLY A 611 -4.53 -59.78 -44.27
N VAL A 612 -3.72 -58.79 -43.87
CA VAL A 612 -2.68 -58.98 -42.85
C VAL A 612 -3.29 -59.32 -41.48
N VAL A 613 -4.37 -58.64 -41.07
CA VAL A 613 -5.08 -58.93 -39.80
C VAL A 613 -5.69 -60.34 -39.80
N LEU A 614 -6.24 -60.81 -40.92
CA LEU A 614 -6.70 -62.20 -41.06
C LEU A 614 -5.57 -63.21 -40.83
N LEU A 615 -4.35 -62.92 -41.31
CA LEU A 615 -3.19 -63.76 -41.02
C LEU A 615 -2.79 -63.72 -39.53
N GLU A 616 -2.80 -62.54 -38.89
CA GLU A 616 -2.51 -62.46 -37.45
C GLU A 616 -3.52 -63.27 -36.61
N LEU A 617 -4.81 -63.23 -36.97
CA LEU A 617 -5.86 -64.00 -36.29
C LEU A 617 -5.64 -65.51 -36.41
N ILE A 618 -5.36 -66.04 -37.61
CA ILE A 618 -5.21 -67.50 -37.82
C ILE A 618 -3.84 -68.06 -37.43
N THR A 619 -2.81 -67.21 -37.29
CA THR A 619 -1.43 -67.65 -36.97
C THR A 619 -0.93 -67.25 -35.58
N ARG A 620 -1.57 -66.28 -34.92
CA ARG A 620 -1.09 -65.62 -33.68
C ARG A 620 0.35 -65.11 -33.78
N LYS A 621 0.79 -64.76 -34.98
CA LYS A 621 2.10 -64.13 -35.27
C LYS A 621 1.88 -62.65 -35.57
N LYS A 622 2.84 -61.82 -35.16
CA LYS A 622 2.84 -60.39 -35.46
C LYS A 622 3.08 -60.17 -36.95
N ALA A 623 2.40 -59.18 -37.55
CA ALA A 623 2.55 -58.81 -38.97
C ALA A 623 4.02 -58.68 -39.43
N LYS A 624 4.89 -58.14 -38.56
CA LYS A 624 6.35 -58.20 -38.68
C LYS A 624 6.96 -58.80 -37.40
N TYR A 625 7.94 -59.69 -37.55
CA TYR A 625 8.64 -60.31 -36.42
C TYR A 625 10.14 -60.50 -36.72
N GLY A 626 11.01 -59.79 -36.00
CA GLY A 626 12.40 -59.64 -36.41
C GLY A 626 12.48 -58.95 -37.79
N ASP A 627 13.26 -59.52 -38.71
CA ASP A 627 13.31 -59.07 -40.12
C ASP A 627 12.25 -59.75 -41.02
N ASN A 628 11.51 -60.73 -40.49
CA ASN A 628 10.50 -61.48 -41.23
C ASN A 628 9.15 -60.75 -41.32
N SER A 629 8.36 -61.09 -42.34
CA SER A 629 7.07 -60.49 -42.66
C SER A 629 6.02 -61.58 -42.87
N LEU A 630 5.01 -61.61 -42.01
CA LEU A 630 3.98 -62.65 -42.00
C LEU A 630 3.24 -62.78 -43.34
N PRO A 631 2.84 -61.69 -44.04
CA PRO A 631 2.28 -61.77 -45.39
C PRO A 631 3.18 -62.48 -46.40
N LEU A 632 4.48 -62.19 -46.40
CA LEU A 632 5.44 -62.79 -47.33
C LEU A 632 5.67 -64.27 -47.01
N ASP A 633 5.87 -64.59 -45.72
CA ASP A 633 6.10 -65.96 -45.25
C ASP A 633 4.87 -66.86 -45.49
N PHE A 634 3.66 -66.33 -45.29
CA PHE A 634 2.42 -67.08 -45.51
C PHE A 634 2.12 -67.31 -47.00
N VAL A 635 2.28 -66.28 -47.84
CA VAL A 635 2.15 -66.43 -49.31
C VAL A 635 3.23 -67.36 -49.87
N LYS A 636 4.44 -67.35 -49.31
CA LYS A 636 5.51 -68.30 -49.67
C LYS A 636 5.14 -69.73 -49.28
N CYS A 637 4.73 -69.97 -48.03
CA CYS A 637 4.30 -71.29 -47.55
C CYS A 637 3.15 -71.86 -48.41
N CYS A 638 2.15 -71.04 -48.75
CA CYS A 638 1.06 -71.47 -49.64
C CYS A 638 1.52 -71.81 -51.06
N LYS A 639 2.58 -71.17 -51.59
CA LYS A 639 3.16 -71.48 -52.91
C LYS A 639 4.04 -72.73 -52.89
N GLU A 640 4.75 -73.00 -51.80
CA GLU A 640 5.66 -74.14 -51.66
C GLU A 640 4.94 -75.42 -51.21
N GLU A 641 3.83 -75.30 -50.47
CA GLU A 641 3.15 -76.43 -49.81
C GLU A 641 1.65 -76.53 -50.15
N GLY A 642 1.12 -75.61 -50.97
CA GLY A 642 -0.28 -75.58 -51.40
C GLY A 642 -1.29 -75.09 -50.33
N ASN A 643 -0.86 -74.85 -49.10
CA ASN A 643 -1.69 -74.38 -47.98
C ASN A 643 -0.83 -73.68 -46.90
N GLY A 644 -1.47 -73.05 -45.91
CA GLY A 644 -0.80 -72.31 -44.84
C GLY A 644 -0.64 -73.06 -43.51
N ARG A 645 -0.98 -74.37 -43.44
CA ARG A 645 -1.23 -75.07 -42.17
C ARG A 645 -0.06 -75.09 -41.18
N LYS A 646 1.18 -75.08 -41.66
CA LYS A 646 2.38 -74.98 -40.80
C LYS A 646 2.51 -73.67 -40.03
N LEU A 647 1.77 -72.63 -40.41
CA LEU A 647 1.82 -71.31 -39.80
C LEU A 647 0.64 -71.05 -38.85
N TYR A 648 -0.42 -71.87 -38.87
CA TYR A 648 -1.58 -71.68 -38.00
C TYR A 648 -1.24 -71.81 -36.52
N ASP A 649 -1.98 -71.05 -35.72
CA ASP A 649 -1.92 -71.12 -34.26
C ASP A 649 -2.46 -72.47 -33.79
N ARG A 650 -1.64 -73.18 -33.00
CA ARG A 650 -1.99 -74.50 -32.48
C ARG A 650 -3.04 -74.43 -31.37
N ASP A 651 -3.14 -73.30 -30.68
CA ASP A 651 -4.11 -73.10 -29.59
C ASP A 651 -5.56 -73.02 -30.10
N ILE A 652 -5.76 -72.89 -31.41
CA ILE A 652 -7.09 -72.91 -32.08
C ILE A 652 -7.59 -74.36 -32.28
N LEU A 653 -6.69 -75.34 -32.32
CA LEU A 653 -6.98 -76.73 -32.68
C LEU A 653 -7.29 -77.54 -31.41
N SER A 654 -8.55 -77.96 -31.28
CA SER A 654 -9.01 -78.83 -30.19
C SER A 654 -8.51 -80.26 -30.35
N ASP A 655 -8.27 -80.97 -29.25
CA ASP A 655 -7.97 -82.41 -29.23
C ASP A 655 -9.17 -83.32 -29.62
N ASP A 656 -10.34 -82.74 -29.91
CA ASP A 656 -11.49 -83.45 -30.52
C ASP A 656 -11.37 -83.46 -32.05
N ASP A 657 -11.11 -84.65 -32.62
CA ASP A 657 -11.01 -84.91 -34.07
C ASP A 657 -12.18 -84.32 -34.88
N ALA A 658 -13.41 -84.37 -34.35
CA ALA A 658 -14.61 -83.94 -35.07
C ALA A 658 -14.68 -82.41 -35.23
N GLN A 659 -14.17 -81.68 -34.25
CA GLN A 659 -14.01 -80.23 -34.30
C GLN A 659 -12.72 -79.84 -35.04
N ALA A 660 -11.61 -80.56 -34.82
CA ALA A 660 -10.31 -80.30 -35.44
C ALA A 660 -10.37 -80.25 -36.98
N HIS A 661 -11.11 -81.18 -37.60
CA HIS A 661 -11.29 -81.18 -39.07
C HIS A 661 -12.00 -79.92 -39.57
N ARG A 662 -13.12 -79.54 -38.92
CA ARG A 662 -13.88 -78.32 -39.27
C ARG A 662 -13.08 -77.05 -38.99
N HIS A 663 -12.33 -77.02 -37.90
CA HIS A 663 -11.46 -75.90 -37.55
C HIS A 663 -10.37 -75.71 -38.61
N MET A 664 -9.77 -76.81 -39.08
CA MET A 664 -8.75 -76.75 -40.13
C MET A 664 -9.34 -76.32 -41.49
N GLU A 665 -10.53 -76.77 -41.86
CA GLU A 665 -11.25 -76.26 -43.06
C GLU A 665 -11.48 -74.75 -42.96
N CYS A 666 -11.94 -74.26 -41.80
CA CYS A 666 -12.16 -72.83 -41.57
C CYS A 666 -10.86 -72.02 -41.68
N LEU A 667 -9.76 -72.50 -41.09
CA LEU A 667 -8.45 -71.85 -41.16
C LEU A 667 -7.90 -71.83 -42.59
N ASP A 668 -8.08 -72.90 -43.36
CA ASP A 668 -7.71 -72.96 -44.79
C ASP A 668 -8.52 -71.96 -45.61
N ARG A 669 -9.84 -71.84 -45.39
CA ARG A 669 -10.69 -70.85 -46.08
C ARG A 669 -10.30 -69.41 -45.74
N ILE A 670 -10.04 -69.09 -44.47
CA ILE A 670 -9.57 -67.74 -44.07
C ILE A 670 -8.18 -67.46 -44.65
N GLY A 671 -7.28 -68.45 -44.67
CA GLY A 671 -5.96 -68.33 -45.30
C GLY A 671 -6.05 -68.05 -46.80
N ALA A 672 -6.90 -68.76 -47.53
CA ALA A 672 -7.13 -68.55 -48.96
C ALA A 672 -7.81 -67.21 -49.27
N LEU A 673 -8.67 -66.70 -48.37
CA LEU A 673 -9.24 -65.36 -48.44
C LEU A 673 -8.16 -64.28 -48.20
N ALA A 674 -7.34 -64.44 -47.16
CA ALA A 674 -6.23 -63.52 -46.86
C ALA A 674 -5.22 -63.45 -48.02
N VAL A 675 -4.84 -64.58 -48.63
CA VAL A 675 -3.95 -64.61 -49.81
C VAL A 675 -4.54 -63.87 -51.01
N ARG A 676 -5.87 -63.87 -51.22
CA ARG A 676 -6.52 -63.04 -52.25
C ARG A 676 -6.53 -61.55 -51.90
N CYS A 677 -6.73 -61.20 -50.63
CA CYS A 677 -6.61 -59.81 -50.17
C CYS A 677 -5.19 -59.24 -50.37
N LEU A 678 -4.17 -60.11 -50.28
CA LEU A 678 -2.75 -59.75 -50.36
C LEU A 678 -2.15 -59.75 -51.77
N LYS A 679 -2.96 -59.87 -52.84
CA LYS A 679 -2.48 -59.87 -54.23
C LYS A 679 -1.79 -58.55 -54.63
N GLU A 680 -0.80 -58.64 -55.52
CA GLU A 680 -0.17 -57.46 -56.14
C GLU A 680 -1.03 -56.84 -57.25
N ASP A 681 -1.85 -57.64 -57.95
CA ASP A 681 -2.93 -57.11 -58.76
C ASP A 681 -4.07 -56.63 -57.83
N VAL A 682 -4.53 -55.41 -58.05
CA VAL A 682 -5.51 -54.71 -57.21
C VAL A 682 -6.94 -55.08 -57.59
N ASP A 683 -7.19 -55.36 -58.87
CA ASP A 683 -8.52 -55.71 -59.38
C ASP A 683 -8.86 -57.17 -59.05
N GLU A 684 -7.84 -58.03 -58.91
CA GLU A 684 -8.00 -59.41 -58.42
C GLU A 684 -8.23 -59.53 -56.89
N ARG A 685 -8.10 -58.45 -56.11
CA ARG A 685 -8.46 -58.46 -54.68
C ARG A 685 -9.98 -58.40 -54.53
N PRO A 686 -10.60 -59.06 -53.54
CA PRO A 686 -12.02 -58.89 -53.25
C PRO A 686 -12.34 -57.47 -52.78
N THR A 687 -13.62 -57.12 -52.69
CA THR A 687 -14.14 -55.98 -51.91
C THR A 687 -14.39 -56.39 -50.46
N MET A 688 -14.51 -55.43 -49.54
CA MET A 688 -14.84 -55.75 -48.14
C MET A 688 -16.21 -56.40 -47.96
N ALA A 689 -17.14 -56.25 -48.91
CA ALA A 689 -18.42 -56.96 -48.91
C ALA A 689 -18.24 -58.46 -49.24
N GLU A 690 -17.46 -58.79 -50.27
CA GLU A 690 -17.15 -60.19 -50.62
C GLU A 690 -16.33 -60.89 -49.51
N VAL A 691 -15.37 -60.17 -48.91
CA VAL A 691 -14.63 -60.64 -47.71
C VAL A 691 -15.59 -60.97 -46.56
N LEU A 692 -16.57 -60.10 -46.31
CA LEU A 692 -17.56 -60.28 -45.26
C LEU A 692 -18.46 -61.50 -45.50
N ASP A 693 -18.98 -61.66 -46.73
CA ASP A 693 -19.86 -62.78 -47.07
C ASP A 693 -19.13 -64.13 -47.01
N GLU A 694 -17.86 -64.19 -47.42
CA GLU A 694 -17.04 -65.39 -47.25
C GLU A 694 -16.74 -65.70 -45.77
N LEU A 695 -16.42 -64.70 -44.95
CA LEU A 695 -16.24 -64.90 -43.50
C LEU A 695 -17.53 -65.41 -42.83
N LYS A 696 -18.70 -64.92 -43.24
CA LYS A 696 -20.00 -65.42 -42.77
C LYS A 696 -20.24 -66.88 -43.15
N GLN A 697 -19.81 -67.32 -44.33
CA GLN A 697 -19.84 -68.75 -44.70
C GLN A 697 -18.88 -69.58 -43.82
N VAL A 698 -17.70 -69.04 -43.48
CA VAL A 698 -16.76 -69.71 -42.55
C VAL A 698 -17.38 -69.85 -41.16
N LYS A 699 -18.08 -68.83 -40.64
CA LYS A 699 -18.80 -68.92 -39.36
C LYS A 699 -19.84 -70.05 -39.38
N ALA A 700 -20.56 -70.25 -40.49
CA ALA A 700 -21.54 -71.33 -40.60
C ALA A 700 -20.87 -72.72 -40.45
N ILE A 701 -19.73 -72.95 -41.09
CA ILE A 701 -18.95 -74.19 -41.00
C ILE A 701 -18.41 -74.38 -39.57
N ALA A 702 -17.80 -73.35 -38.98
CA ALA A 702 -17.29 -73.37 -37.61
C ALA A 702 -18.39 -73.66 -36.58
N SER A 703 -19.60 -73.15 -36.81
CA SER A 703 -20.78 -73.39 -35.96
C SER A 703 -21.47 -74.73 -36.23
N GLY A 704 -20.98 -75.54 -37.17
CA GLY A 704 -21.57 -76.84 -37.53
C GLY A 704 -22.88 -76.78 -38.31
N GLY A 705 -23.23 -75.62 -38.90
CA GLY A 705 -24.40 -75.46 -39.75
C GLY A 705 -24.19 -76.12 -41.12
N SER A 706 -25.15 -76.93 -41.57
CA SER A 706 -25.10 -77.57 -42.88
C SER A 706 -25.18 -76.55 -44.02
N SER A 707 -24.17 -76.50 -44.87
CA SER A 707 -24.17 -75.73 -46.11
C SER A 707 -25.23 -76.28 -47.08
N GLY A 708 -26.38 -75.60 -47.15
CA GLY A 708 -27.40 -75.91 -48.14
C GLY A 708 -26.87 -75.68 -49.56
N SER A 709 -26.93 -76.71 -50.39
CA SER A 709 -26.42 -76.66 -51.76
C SER A 709 -27.23 -75.70 -52.63
N VAL A 710 -26.55 -74.73 -53.25
CA VAL A 710 -27.02 -74.10 -54.49
C VAL A 710 -26.25 -74.75 -55.63
N ALA A 711 -26.96 -75.27 -56.63
CA ALA A 711 -26.38 -75.97 -57.77
C ALA A 711 -26.78 -75.27 -59.08
N SER A 712 -25.82 -75.26 -60.02
CA SER A 712 -25.94 -74.79 -61.42
C SER A 712 -26.24 -73.30 -61.60
#